data_AF-A0A3B0YZ60-F1
#
_entry.id   AF-A0A3B0YZ60-F1
#
_cell.length_a   1.000
_cell.length_b   1.000
_cell.length_c   1.000
_cell.angle_alpha   90.00
_cell.angle_beta   90.00
_cell.angle_gamma   90.00
#
_symmetry.space_group_name_H-M   'P 1'
#
loop_
_entity.id
_entity.type
_entity.pdbx_description
1 polymer ?
#
loop_
_entity_poly.entity_id
_entity_poly.type
_entity_poly.pdbx_seq_one_letter_code
_entity_poly.pdbx_strand_id
1 'polypeptide(L)'
;MNYKKTTSRNKLSTIAFLTGLSVTCTLGQLQAAPLNLADNALEVSSAIPPNVFMLTDNSGSMDFEMTVRGTNEGAFFMPDTILYESDRRRGYIFPNGVQVLAGTSWGRFVPSEESIIAAMGIASDPFGSWRARFSGYNRQYYNPEVTYTPWYGMDNQSTPVSFGDSDPTAALYDPWLPNGDSEDLTVVLPDYTASRPTSTSNDNPVNVTVTDYYPARYYTWVDTDGDGAVDPTDAHTRVEIKPAASGGSDSYSRNAFNEATGLGRSDCGPESGGLVNCDYDKEMQNFANWFTYYRKRELAAKAAVSQSAGKSTLSRVGMATINSTSSNRIAVAAMNADISSGAKKLFLDTLFSTTPGGGTPLRSNLDRVGRYFVCGDSNDIFGGNAACPRLSGSAGSCQQNYTILMTDGFYNSTWNNTTNHDHATDSDFDGGSFEDDIVGTLADIAMNYYEHDLDGITTNNLVPVTPRDREYYRGTGALESEDTLHQHVTTYTLAYGVEGLKSAMPSDVDAVFAWPDPADGFPQKVDDLRHAAYNGRGLFMNAPNPVALRNSMSDIFKDITAGAGAASAVAFNTQNLKNNSVVFRAFFDTVDNTGDLVALPIDSATGVVDTSAGSELWSAAVQLDSKISTTADTRTIITYNDNGASSVGIPFQWSSLTTGASGQQSKLNSPAVGNYPATRTGPLGKDRLEYLRGQSQ
;
A
#
# COMPACT_ATOMS: atom_id res chain seq x y z
N MET A 1 71.27 -50.50 36.06
CA MET A 1 71.20 -49.29 36.91
C MET A 1 69.81 -49.29 37.53
N ASN A 2 69.65 -49.35 38.87
CA ASN A 2 69.81 -48.26 39.85
C ASN A 2 68.96 -47.02 39.46
N TYR A 3 67.98 -46.56 40.24
CA TYR A 3 67.74 -46.75 41.70
C TYR A 3 66.27 -46.96 42.10
N LYS A 4 66.05 -47.20 43.41
CA LYS A 4 64.75 -47.31 44.15
C LYS A 4 63.76 -46.20 43.73
N LYS A 5 62.43 -46.38 43.70
CA LYS A 5 61.46 -46.87 44.73
C LYS A 5 60.11 -47.17 44.00
N THR A 6 59.02 -47.77 44.50
CA THR A 6 58.53 -48.19 45.84
C THR A 6 57.61 -49.44 45.73
N THR A 7 57.25 -50.04 46.87
CA THR A 7 56.12 -50.97 47.14
C THR A 7 54.72 -50.35 46.89
N SER A 8 53.60 -51.07 46.76
CA SER A 8 53.23 -52.48 47.04
C SER A 8 52.25 -53.04 45.96
N ARG A 9 52.15 -54.35 45.62
CA ARG A 9 51.63 -55.51 46.41
C ARG A 9 50.27 -55.21 47.09
N ASN A 10 49.24 -56.05 47.14
CA ASN A 10 48.92 -57.46 46.75
C ASN A 10 47.36 -57.58 46.86
N LYS A 11 46.55 -58.57 46.41
CA LYS A 11 46.50 -59.70 45.45
C LYS A 11 44.99 -60.20 45.49
N LEU A 12 44.42 -61.32 45.01
CA LEU A 12 44.83 -62.58 44.35
C LEU A 12 43.55 -63.25 43.72
N SER A 13 43.64 -63.85 42.52
CA SER A 13 42.73 -64.93 42.00
C SER A 13 41.22 -64.61 41.83
N THR A 14 40.38 -65.36 41.08
CA THR A 14 40.50 -66.72 40.51
C THR A 14 39.91 -66.83 39.10
N ILE A 15 40.34 -67.83 38.32
CA ILE A 15 39.87 -68.18 36.97
C ILE A 15 38.59 -69.04 37.04
N ALA A 16 37.58 -68.74 36.22
CA ALA A 16 36.58 -69.72 35.74
C ALA A 16 35.94 -69.24 34.41
N PHE A 17 35.51 -70.19 33.57
CA PHE A 17 35.13 -69.98 32.17
C PHE A 17 33.61 -69.76 31.96
N LEU A 18 33.29 -69.02 30.88
CA LEU A 18 32.07 -69.08 30.05
C LEU A 18 30.66 -69.16 30.70
N THR A 19 29.80 -68.18 30.37
CA THR A 19 28.56 -68.42 29.57
C THR A 19 27.98 -67.11 29.02
N GLY A 20 27.10 -67.21 28.01
CA GLY A 20 26.74 -66.14 27.08
C GLY A 20 26.26 -64.80 27.68
N LEU A 21 26.70 -63.71 27.04
CA LEU A 21 26.18 -62.36 27.25
C LEU A 21 25.19 -62.02 26.13
N SER A 22 23.97 -61.65 26.49
CA SER A 22 22.94 -61.20 25.57
C SER A 22 23.28 -59.83 24.98
N VAL A 23 23.09 -59.65 23.67
CA VAL A 23 23.15 -58.34 23.03
C VAL A 23 21.87 -57.58 23.39
N THR A 24 21.90 -56.86 24.51
CA THR A 24 20.89 -55.85 24.81
C THR A 24 21.05 -54.70 23.84
N CYS A 25 20.16 -54.62 22.85
CA CYS A 25 20.10 -53.48 21.94
C CYS A 25 19.69 -52.23 22.73
N THR A 26 20.68 -51.46 23.18
CA THR A 26 20.46 -50.12 23.71
C THR A 26 19.95 -49.25 22.58
N LEU A 27 18.66 -48.93 22.60
CA LEU A 27 18.08 -47.87 21.78
C LEU A 27 18.83 -46.59 22.10
N GLY A 28 19.80 -46.24 21.25
CA GLY A 28 20.48 -44.95 21.31
C GLY A 28 19.43 -43.89 21.09
N GLN A 29 19.10 -43.13 22.14
CA GLN A 29 18.24 -41.97 21.97
C GLN A 29 18.97 -41.00 21.06
N LEU A 30 18.47 -40.86 19.82
CA LEU A 30 18.82 -39.76 18.94
C LEU A 30 18.32 -38.47 19.60
N GLN A 31 19.15 -37.92 20.49
CA GLN A 31 19.00 -36.53 20.88
C GLN A 31 19.25 -35.72 19.62
N ALA A 32 18.18 -35.20 19.03
CA ALA A 32 18.31 -34.09 18.10
C ALA A 32 19.11 -33.00 18.82
N ALA A 33 20.25 -32.60 18.25
CA ALA A 33 20.89 -31.37 18.67
C ALA A 33 19.86 -30.23 18.55
N PRO A 34 19.85 -29.24 19.46
CA PRO A 34 18.95 -28.10 19.33
C PRO A 34 19.23 -27.45 17.97
N LEU A 35 18.27 -27.58 17.05
CA LEU A 35 18.33 -26.93 15.75
C LEU A 35 18.14 -25.45 16.01
N ASN A 36 19.25 -24.75 16.17
CA ASN A 36 19.27 -23.32 16.44
C ASN A 36 18.93 -22.57 15.14
N LEU A 37 17.65 -22.63 14.76
CA LEU A 37 17.07 -21.83 13.70
C LEU A 37 17.35 -20.37 14.02
N ALA A 38 17.87 -19.63 13.05
CA ALA A 38 18.03 -18.20 13.19
C ALA A 38 16.64 -17.54 13.11
N ASP A 39 16.37 -16.59 14.01
CA ASP A 39 15.13 -15.78 13.99
C ASP A 39 15.05 -14.85 12.76
N ASN A 40 16.15 -14.72 12.00
CA ASN A 40 16.25 -14.02 10.73
C ASN A 40 16.74 -15.01 9.66
N ALA A 41 16.31 -14.85 8.41
CA ALA A 41 16.77 -15.70 7.31
C ALA A 41 18.29 -15.58 7.09
N LEU A 42 18.93 -16.65 6.61
CA LEU A 42 20.40 -16.79 6.60
C LEU A 42 21.13 -15.74 5.75
N GLU A 43 20.44 -15.14 4.78
CA GLU A 43 20.95 -14.11 3.86
C GLU A 43 20.65 -12.69 4.33
N VAL A 44 19.89 -12.53 5.43
CA VAL A 44 19.69 -11.24 6.10
C VAL A 44 20.90 -10.97 6.98
N SER A 45 22.00 -10.49 6.38
CA SER A 45 22.84 -9.51 7.07
C SER A 45 21.90 -8.39 7.50
N SER A 46 21.81 -8.12 8.81
CA SER A 46 20.70 -7.39 9.43
C SER A 46 20.36 -6.08 8.70
N ALA A 47 19.40 -6.15 7.77
CA ALA A 47 18.99 -5.02 6.95
C ALA A 47 18.44 -3.96 7.88
N ILE A 48 19.12 -2.82 7.94
CA ILE A 48 18.77 -1.73 8.86
C ILE A 48 17.40 -1.21 8.43
N PRO A 49 16.34 -1.41 9.24
CA PRO A 49 14.97 -1.24 8.76
C PRO A 49 14.76 0.23 8.38
N PRO A 50 14.39 0.54 7.12
CA PRO A 50 14.33 1.90 6.65
C PRO A 50 13.23 2.68 7.37
N ASN A 51 13.46 3.97 7.59
CA ASN A 51 12.42 4.87 8.09
C ASN A 51 11.53 5.31 6.92
N VAL A 52 10.21 5.19 7.06
CA VAL A 52 9.22 5.64 6.07
C VAL A 52 8.24 6.57 6.75
N PHE A 53 8.11 7.80 6.26
CA PHE A 53 7.18 8.81 6.76
C PHE A 53 6.06 9.05 5.76
N MET A 54 4.83 8.68 6.12
CA MET A 54 3.65 8.98 5.31
C MET A 54 3.19 10.41 5.58
N LEU A 55 3.21 11.27 4.56
CA LEU A 55 2.60 12.60 4.61
C LEU A 55 1.33 12.60 3.77
N THR A 56 0.18 12.40 4.42
CA THR A 56 -1.10 12.13 3.76
C THR A 56 -1.98 13.39 3.64
N ASP A 57 -2.61 13.54 2.49
CA ASP A 57 -3.63 14.57 2.30
C ASP A 57 -4.91 14.25 3.09
N ASN A 58 -5.43 15.28 3.75
CA ASN A 58 -6.71 15.29 4.44
C ASN A 58 -7.43 16.64 4.23
N SER A 59 -7.16 17.33 3.13
CA SER A 59 -7.82 18.56 2.73
C SER A 59 -9.30 18.34 2.40
N GLY A 60 -10.06 19.43 2.21
CA GLY A 60 -11.50 19.33 1.93
C GLY A 60 -11.87 18.54 0.67
N SER A 61 -10.97 18.43 -0.32
CA SER A 61 -11.21 17.67 -1.56
C SER A 61 -11.23 16.15 -1.36
N MET A 62 -10.50 15.64 -0.36
CA MET A 62 -10.46 14.22 -0.02
C MET A 62 -11.85 13.64 0.31
N ASP A 63 -12.81 14.48 0.69
CA ASP A 63 -14.18 14.07 0.98
C ASP A 63 -15.03 13.75 -0.28
N PHE A 64 -14.60 14.17 -1.47
CA PHE A 64 -15.41 14.07 -2.69
C PHE A 64 -15.64 12.64 -3.18
N GLU A 65 -16.81 12.43 -3.79
CA GLU A 65 -17.24 11.20 -4.47
C GLU A 65 -16.99 11.29 -6.00
N MET A 66 -16.08 12.20 -6.41
CA MET A 66 -15.75 12.54 -7.80
C MET A 66 -14.25 12.49 -8.05
N THR A 67 -13.83 11.89 -9.16
CA THR A 67 -12.47 12.03 -9.71
C THR A 67 -12.58 12.05 -11.24
N VAL A 68 -12.75 13.24 -11.81
CA VAL A 68 -12.97 13.45 -13.25
C VAL A 68 -11.69 13.93 -13.92
N ARG A 69 -11.31 13.30 -15.04
CA ARG A 69 -10.07 13.63 -15.75
C ARG A 69 -10.11 15.06 -16.33
N GLY A 70 -8.99 15.79 -16.21
CA GLY A 70 -8.79 17.06 -16.92
C GLY A 70 -9.62 18.23 -16.40
N THR A 71 -10.25 18.08 -15.23
CA THR A 71 -11.01 19.14 -14.57
C THR A 71 -10.28 19.67 -13.35
N ASN A 72 -10.58 20.91 -12.94
CA ASN A 72 -10.03 21.50 -11.73
C ASN A 72 -10.36 20.61 -10.51
N GLU A 73 -9.29 20.15 -9.86
CA GLU A 73 -9.31 19.32 -8.64
C GLU A 73 -10.15 18.04 -8.81
N GLY A 74 -10.26 17.52 -10.04
CA GLY A 74 -11.03 16.32 -10.38
C GLY A 74 -12.54 16.42 -10.15
N ALA A 75 -13.10 17.64 -10.07
CA ALA A 75 -14.52 17.84 -9.78
C ALA A 75 -15.42 17.60 -11.01
N PHE A 76 -16.68 17.24 -10.78
CA PHE A 76 -17.66 17.06 -11.86
C PHE A 76 -18.28 18.41 -12.26
N PHE A 77 -18.26 18.72 -13.54
CA PHE A 77 -18.82 19.96 -14.09
C PHE A 77 -19.99 19.68 -15.03
N MET A 78 -21.18 20.13 -14.64
CA MET A 78 -22.34 20.12 -15.53
C MET A 78 -22.09 21.14 -16.68
N PRO A 79 -22.37 20.79 -17.94
CA PRO A 79 -22.17 21.68 -19.08
C PRO A 79 -23.16 22.86 -19.01
N ASP A 80 -22.64 24.06 -19.24
CA ASP A 80 -23.41 25.30 -19.34
C ASP A 80 -22.55 26.31 -20.12
N THR A 81 -23.19 27.23 -20.83
CA THR A 81 -22.53 28.26 -21.65
C THR A 81 -22.54 29.65 -21.00
N ILE A 82 -23.22 29.83 -19.87
CA ILE A 82 -23.52 31.15 -19.29
C ILE A 82 -22.95 31.35 -17.86
N LEU A 83 -22.64 30.27 -17.13
CA LEU A 83 -22.37 30.33 -15.68
C LEU A 83 -20.90 30.20 -15.24
N TYR A 84 -20.64 30.75 -14.05
CA TYR A 84 -19.42 30.54 -13.25
C TYR A 84 -19.18 29.07 -12.89
N GLU A 85 -17.91 28.73 -12.70
CA GLU A 85 -17.44 27.38 -12.32
C GLU A 85 -18.13 26.85 -11.05
N SER A 86 -18.31 27.69 -10.04
CA SER A 86 -18.94 27.42 -8.73
C SER A 86 -20.40 26.92 -8.78
N ASP A 87 -21.10 27.18 -9.88
CA ASP A 87 -22.52 26.84 -10.04
C ASP A 87 -22.73 25.59 -10.90
N ARG A 88 -21.67 25.20 -11.62
CA ARG A 88 -21.58 24.00 -12.45
C ARG A 88 -20.88 22.83 -11.74
N ARG A 89 -20.01 23.13 -10.77
CA ARG A 89 -19.27 22.16 -9.94
C ARG A 89 -20.17 21.28 -9.08
N ARG A 90 -19.89 19.98 -9.02
CA ARG A 90 -20.52 19.00 -8.12
C ARG A 90 -19.44 18.10 -7.50
N GLY A 91 -19.65 17.67 -6.26
CA GLY A 91 -18.70 16.88 -5.47
C GLY A 91 -19.24 15.56 -4.92
N TYR A 92 -20.56 15.35 -4.94
CA TYR A 92 -21.23 14.21 -4.30
C TYR A 92 -22.34 13.60 -5.17
N ILE A 93 -22.67 12.34 -4.89
CA ILE A 93 -23.70 11.54 -5.56
C ILE A 93 -24.79 11.10 -4.56
N PHE A 94 -24.42 10.75 -3.34
CA PHE A 94 -25.35 10.22 -2.33
C PHE A 94 -25.67 11.25 -1.24
N PRO A 95 -26.93 11.37 -0.77
CA PRO A 95 -27.37 12.41 0.17
C PRO A 95 -27.08 12.05 1.64
N ASN A 96 -25.84 11.66 1.97
CA ASN A 96 -25.55 10.97 3.24
C ASN A 96 -25.32 11.87 4.46
N GLY A 97 -25.14 13.18 4.30
CA GLY A 97 -25.00 14.13 5.41
C GLY A 97 -23.64 14.08 6.14
N VAL A 98 -22.88 12.99 6.01
CA VAL A 98 -21.50 12.83 6.51
C VAL A 98 -20.51 13.43 5.49
N GLN A 99 -20.74 14.69 5.09
CA GLN A 99 -20.11 15.34 3.93
C GLN A 99 -19.66 16.76 4.28
N VAL A 100 -18.35 16.96 4.32
CA VAL A 100 -17.68 18.14 4.92
C VAL A 100 -17.97 19.44 4.15
N LEU A 101 -18.21 19.34 2.85
CA LEU A 101 -18.48 20.48 1.96
C LEU A 101 -19.93 20.53 1.47
N ALA A 102 -20.83 19.70 2.03
CA ALA A 102 -22.23 19.64 1.60
C ALA A 102 -22.94 21.02 1.68
N GLY A 103 -23.68 21.37 0.64
CA GLY A 103 -24.40 22.64 0.56
C GLY A 103 -23.55 23.87 0.26
N THR A 104 -22.21 23.76 0.26
CA THR A 104 -21.32 24.78 -0.33
C THR A 104 -21.37 24.71 -1.86
N SER A 105 -20.77 25.69 -2.55
CA SER A 105 -20.54 25.61 -4.01
C SER A 105 -19.59 24.49 -4.45
N TRP A 106 -18.85 23.88 -3.51
CA TRP A 106 -17.89 22.82 -3.77
C TRP A 106 -18.53 21.43 -3.63
N GLY A 107 -19.40 21.26 -2.64
CA GLY A 107 -20.10 20.02 -2.32
C GLY A 107 -21.59 20.04 -2.67
N ARG A 108 -21.93 20.44 -3.89
CA ARG A 108 -23.28 20.27 -4.45
C ARG A 108 -23.48 18.83 -4.97
N PHE A 109 -24.65 18.24 -4.74
CA PHE A 109 -25.01 16.88 -5.22
C PHE A 109 -25.35 16.87 -6.72
N VAL A 110 -24.92 15.81 -7.43
CA VAL A 110 -25.35 15.52 -8.81
C VAL A 110 -26.75 14.89 -8.78
N PRO A 111 -27.78 15.51 -9.38
CA PRO A 111 -29.11 14.90 -9.50
C PRO A 111 -29.07 13.60 -10.31
N SER A 112 -30.15 12.83 -10.29
CA SER A 112 -30.34 11.76 -11.27
C SER A 112 -30.83 12.34 -12.61
N GLU A 113 -30.51 11.68 -13.72
CA GLU A 113 -30.97 12.07 -15.05
C GLU A 113 -32.50 12.06 -15.13
N GLU A 114 -33.12 11.02 -14.59
CA GLU A 114 -34.58 10.87 -14.53
C GLU A 114 -35.22 12.05 -13.79
N SER A 115 -34.55 12.56 -12.76
CA SER A 115 -34.98 13.71 -11.96
C SER A 115 -34.83 15.04 -12.72
N ILE A 116 -33.79 15.19 -13.56
CA ILE A 116 -33.67 16.35 -14.46
C ILE A 116 -34.77 16.33 -15.52
N ILE A 117 -34.94 15.18 -16.18
CA ILE A 117 -35.97 14.94 -17.21
C ILE A 117 -37.35 15.30 -16.67
N ALA A 118 -37.70 14.79 -15.48
CA ALA A 118 -38.95 15.10 -14.80
C ALA A 118 -39.08 16.58 -14.38
N ALA A 119 -38.04 17.16 -13.76
CA ALA A 119 -38.08 18.54 -13.25
C ALA A 119 -38.04 19.61 -14.35
N MET A 120 -37.67 19.26 -15.58
CA MET A 120 -37.66 20.18 -16.73
C MET A 120 -38.73 19.87 -17.80
N GLY A 121 -39.36 18.70 -17.77
CA GLY A 121 -40.36 18.30 -18.77
C GLY A 121 -39.76 18.08 -20.17
N ILE A 122 -38.54 17.55 -20.23
CA ILE A 122 -37.73 17.36 -21.45
C ILE A 122 -37.60 15.86 -21.80
N ALA A 123 -36.97 15.55 -22.94
CA ALA A 123 -36.85 14.17 -23.43
C ALA A 123 -35.55 13.44 -23.01
N SER A 124 -34.51 14.18 -22.64
CA SER A 124 -33.19 13.68 -22.23
C SER A 124 -32.49 14.71 -21.34
N ASP A 125 -31.47 14.31 -20.57
CA ASP A 125 -30.69 15.22 -19.74
C ASP A 125 -29.58 15.95 -20.53
N PRO A 126 -29.68 17.27 -20.78
CA PRO A 126 -28.65 18.02 -21.51
C PRO A 126 -27.36 18.23 -20.68
N PHE A 127 -27.38 17.92 -19.39
CA PHE A 127 -26.23 18.07 -18.49
C PHE A 127 -25.36 16.80 -18.41
N GLY A 128 -25.84 15.66 -18.92
CA GLY A 128 -25.12 14.39 -18.88
C GLY A 128 -24.74 13.95 -17.46
N SER A 129 -25.69 14.07 -16.52
CA SER A 129 -25.51 13.71 -15.09
C SER A 129 -25.28 12.22 -14.86
N TRP A 130 -25.64 11.39 -15.85
CA TRP A 130 -25.29 9.97 -15.92
C TRP A 130 -23.77 9.73 -15.84
N ARG A 131 -22.95 10.63 -16.41
CA ARG A 131 -21.48 10.51 -16.45
C ARG A 131 -20.83 10.55 -15.07
N ALA A 132 -21.47 11.18 -14.08
CA ALA A 132 -21.00 11.14 -12.68
C ALA A 132 -21.10 9.73 -12.07
N ARG A 133 -21.90 8.85 -12.68
CA ARG A 133 -22.18 7.47 -12.27
C ARG A 133 -21.64 6.45 -13.31
N PHE A 134 -20.61 6.86 -14.07
CA PHE A 134 -19.86 6.01 -15.00
C PHE A 134 -18.37 6.07 -14.65
N SER A 135 -17.76 4.90 -14.39
CA SER A 135 -16.35 4.76 -13.98
C SER A 135 -15.34 5.28 -15.01
N GLY A 136 -15.70 5.31 -16.31
CA GLY A 136 -14.84 5.85 -17.37
C GLY A 136 -14.69 7.38 -17.32
N TYR A 137 -15.64 8.10 -16.72
CA TYR A 137 -15.62 9.56 -16.59
C TYR A 137 -15.39 10.00 -15.14
N ASN A 138 -16.22 9.54 -14.20
CA ASN A 138 -15.94 9.65 -12.77
C ASN A 138 -15.16 8.42 -12.31
N ARG A 139 -13.84 8.52 -12.32
CA ARG A 139 -12.90 7.44 -11.95
C ARG A 139 -12.94 7.05 -10.45
N GLN A 140 -13.67 7.80 -9.62
CA GLN A 140 -13.96 7.43 -8.22
C GLN A 140 -15.17 6.47 -8.11
N TYR A 141 -16.05 6.45 -9.12
CA TYR A 141 -17.29 5.70 -9.08
C TYR A 141 -17.07 4.19 -9.18
N TYR A 142 -18.12 3.43 -8.85
CA TYR A 142 -18.12 1.97 -8.97
C TYR A 142 -17.71 1.53 -10.36
N ASN A 143 -16.60 0.78 -10.45
CA ASN A 143 -16.18 0.11 -11.66
C ASN A 143 -16.52 -1.38 -11.55
N PRO A 144 -17.48 -1.92 -12.33
CA PRO A 144 -17.84 -3.34 -12.29
C PRO A 144 -16.66 -4.29 -12.58
N GLU A 145 -15.67 -3.81 -13.34
CA GLU A 145 -14.44 -4.51 -13.73
C GLU A 145 -13.33 -4.43 -12.66
N VAL A 146 -13.69 -4.22 -11.38
CA VAL A 146 -12.75 -4.16 -10.25
C VAL A 146 -13.32 -4.95 -9.08
N THR A 147 -12.53 -5.86 -8.51
CA THR A 147 -12.83 -6.46 -7.20
C THR A 147 -12.44 -5.45 -6.08
N TYR A 148 -13.42 -5.05 -5.27
CA TYR A 148 -13.23 -4.16 -4.13
C TYR A 148 -13.16 -4.96 -2.82
N THR A 149 -12.03 -4.87 -2.14
CA THR A 149 -11.72 -5.61 -0.90
C THR A 149 -11.75 -4.70 0.33
N PRO A 150 -12.14 -5.20 1.52
CA PRO A 150 -12.05 -4.44 2.77
C PRO A 150 -10.65 -3.86 3.05
N TRP A 151 -10.59 -2.80 3.86
CA TRP A 151 -9.32 -2.21 4.30
C TRP A 151 -8.48 -3.20 5.12
N TYR A 152 -7.17 -3.04 5.14
CA TYR A 152 -6.29 -3.84 6.01
C TYR A 152 -6.22 -3.19 7.39
N GLY A 153 -7.08 -3.60 8.32
CA GLY A 153 -7.10 -3.01 9.65
C GLY A 153 -8.26 -3.50 10.49
N MET A 154 -8.62 -2.71 11.50
CA MET A 154 -9.72 -2.98 12.42
C MET A 154 -10.52 -1.71 12.74
N ASP A 155 -11.74 -1.91 13.21
CA ASP A 155 -12.63 -0.86 13.69
C ASP A 155 -12.20 -0.24 15.04
N ASN A 156 -12.94 0.78 15.48
CA ASN A 156 -12.64 1.54 16.69
C ASN A 156 -13.18 0.92 18.00
N GLN A 157 -13.70 -0.31 17.98
CA GLN A 157 -14.40 -0.88 19.14
C GLN A 157 -13.46 -1.25 20.30
N SER A 158 -14.02 -1.35 21.50
CA SER A 158 -13.29 -1.77 22.71
C SER A 158 -12.82 -3.24 22.66
N THR A 159 -13.50 -4.07 21.87
CA THR A 159 -13.02 -5.37 21.38
C THR A 159 -13.01 -5.28 19.85
N PRO A 160 -11.94 -4.76 19.24
CA PRO A 160 -11.97 -4.39 17.83
C PRO A 160 -11.98 -5.62 16.92
N VAL A 161 -12.70 -5.53 15.80
CA VAL A 161 -12.70 -6.57 14.76
C VAL A 161 -12.06 -6.05 13.48
N SER A 162 -11.37 -6.95 12.78
CA SER A 162 -10.80 -6.63 11.46
C SER A 162 -11.89 -6.45 10.41
N PHE A 163 -11.65 -5.54 9.46
CA PHE A 163 -12.64 -5.19 8.44
C PHE A 163 -13.01 -6.40 7.55
N GLY A 164 -14.30 -6.57 7.32
CA GLY A 164 -14.88 -7.63 6.48
C GLY A 164 -15.80 -7.06 5.41
N ASP A 165 -16.48 -7.92 4.67
CA ASP A 165 -17.40 -7.51 3.61
C ASP A 165 -18.53 -6.61 4.15
N SER A 166 -18.91 -5.60 3.37
CA SER A 166 -19.95 -4.64 3.78
C SER A 166 -21.33 -5.27 3.65
N ASP A 167 -22.19 -5.14 4.67
CA ASP A 167 -23.58 -5.58 4.57
C ASP A 167 -24.32 -4.71 3.54
N PRO A 168 -24.86 -5.27 2.44
CA PRO A 168 -25.54 -4.46 1.42
C PRO A 168 -26.81 -3.76 1.95
N THR A 169 -27.41 -4.26 3.03
CA THR A 169 -28.61 -3.69 3.67
C THR A 169 -28.29 -2.69 4.79
N ALA A 170 -27.02 -2.56 5.17
CA ALA A 170 -26.54 -1.66 6.22
C ALA A 170 -25.10 -1.20 5.92
N ALA A 171 -24.85 -0.72 4.71
CA ALA A 171 -23.52 -0.38 4.25
C ALA A 171 -23.01 0.89 4.95
N LEU A 172 -21.98 0.73 5.80
CA LEU A 172 -21.45 1.81 6.64
C LEU A 172 -20.87 2.96 5.81
N TYR A 173 -21.13 4.19 6.26
CA TYR A 173 -20.55 5.38 5.67
C TYR A 173 -19.07 5.59 6.04
N ASP A 174 -18.64 5.13 7.22
CA ASP A 174 -17.23 4.96 7.59
C ASP A 174 -17.07 3.59 8.30
N PRO A 175 -16.32 2.62 7.73
CA PRO A 175 -16.16 1.31 8.35
C PRO A 175 -15.41 1.33 9.68
N TRP A 176 -14.62 2.37 9.98
CA TRP A 176 -13.95 2.52 11.28
C TRP A 176 -14.95 2.88 12.41
N LEU A 177 -16.16 3.33 12.04
CA LEU A 177 -17.27 3.67 12.93
C LEU A 177 -18.43 2.67 12.78
N PRO A 178 -18.32 1.43 13.32
CA PRO A 178 -19.31 0.35 13.10
C PRO A 178 -20.66 0.56 13.82
N ASN A 179 -20.79 1.64 14.60
CA ASN A 179 -22.05 2.11 15.17
C ASN A 179 -22.44 3.50 14.62
N GLY A 180 -21.83 3.91 13.50
CA GLY A 180 -22.14 5.13 12.77
C GLY A 180 -23.26 4.94 11.75
N ASP A 181 -23.51 5.97 10.95
CA ASP A 181 -24.56 5.95 9.92
C ASP A 181 -24.25 4.94 8.80
N SER A 182 -25.30 4.35 8.24
CA SER A 182 -25.26 3.35 7.16
C SER A 182 -26.43 3.53 6.19
N GLU A 183 -26.37 2.86 5.04
CA GLU A 183 -27.39 2.91 4.00
C GLU A 183 -27.83 1.52 3.54
N ASP A 184 -29.12 1.35 3.25
CA ASP A 184 -29.62 0.14 2.58
C ASP A 184 -29.47 0.31 1.06
N LEU A 185 -28.45 -0.34 0.50
CA LEU A 185 -28.14 -0.27 -0.93
C LEU A 185 -29.08 -1.12 -1.79
N THR A 186 -29.93 -1.94 -1.15
CA THR A 186 -30.83 -2.88 -1.83
C THR A 186 -32.22 -2.32 -2.10
N VAL A 187 -32.53 -1.11 -1.61
CA VAL A 187 -33.83 -0.42 -1.73
C VAL A 187 -33.73 0.92 -2.47
N VAL A 188 -34.87 1.61 -2.64
CA VAL A 188 -34.93 2.98 -3.15
C VAL A 188 -34.64 3.97 -2.00
N LEU A 189 -33.70 4.91 -2.21
CA LEU A 189 -33.38 5.93 -1.21
C LEU A 189 -34.54 6.91 -1.00
N PRO A 190 -34.67 7.52 0.20
CA PRO A 190 -35.57 8.63 0.45
C PRO A 190 -35.33 9.82 -0.49
N ASP A 191 -36.39 10.58 -0.79
CA ASP A 191 -36.32 11.77 -1.63
C ASP A 191 -35.30 12.81 -1.09
N TYR A 192 -34.41 13.31 -1.94
CA TYR A 192 -33.36 14.26 -1.57
C TYR A 192 -33.26 15.46 -2.51
N THR A 193 -32.61 16.54 -2.06
CA THR A 193 -32.40 17.74 -2.88
C THR A 193 -31.01 17.74 -3.49
N ALA A 194 -30.94 17.65 -4.82
CA ALA A 194 -29.76 17.95 -5.62
C ALA A 194 -29.91 19.32 -6.32
N SER A 195 -28.96 19.73 -7.15
CA SER A 195 -29.07 20.99 -7.91
C SER A 195 -28.49 20.92 -9.32
N ARG A 196 -29.08 21.66 -10.26
CA ARG A 196 -28.63 21.81 -11.64
C ARG A 196 -28.27 23.27 -11.98
N PRO A 197 -27.49 23.54 -13.04
CA PRO A 197 -27.25 24.89 -13.53
C PRO A 197 -28.54 25.66 -13.88
N THR A 198 -28.41 27.00 -13.94
CA THR A 198 -29.44 27.95 -14.37
C THR A 198 -29.08 28.50 -15.75
N SER A 199 -30.08 28.87 -16.56
CA SER A 199 -29.85 29.44 -17.90
C SER A 199 -29.49 30.94 -17.88
N THR A 200 -29.07 31.49 -16.74
CA THR A 200 -29.04 32.94 -16.47
C THR A 200 -27.95 33.29 -15.45
N SER A 201 -27.01 34.17 -15.84
CA SER A 201 -25.76 34.51 -15.11
C SER A 201 -25.91 35.05 -13.68
N ASN A 202 -27.14 35.28 -13.23
CA ASN A 202 -27.46 35.96 -11.97
C ASN A 202 -28.31 35.10 -11.02
N ASP A 203 -28.72 33.90 -11.42
CA ASP A 203 -29.59 33.02 -10.64
C ASP A 203 -28.81 31.86 -9.99
N ASN A 204 -29.06 31.64 -8.69
CA ASN A 204 -28.50 30.49 -7.95
C ASN A 204 -28.98 29.14 -8.55
N PRO A 205 -28.12 28.11 -8.63
CA PRO A 205 -28.46 26.76 -9.12
C PRO A 205 -29.82 26.23 -8.65
N VAL A 206 -30.61 25.75 -9.60
CA VAL A 206 -31.98 25.31 -9.35
C VAL A 206 -31.97 23.99 -8.58
N ASN A 207 -32.65 23.94 -7.45
CA ASN A 207 -32.89 22.69 -6.72
C ASN A 207 -33.72 21.72 -7.56
N VAL A 208 -33.32 20.45 -7.54
CA VAL A 208 -34.01 19.31 -8.16
C VAL A 208 -34.26 18.30 -7.07
N THR A 209 -35.53 18.00 -6.79
CA THR A 209 -35.87 16.84 -5.96
C THR A 209 -35.54 15.58 -6.74
N VAL A 210 -34.69 14.74 -6.17
CA VAL A 210 -34.40 13.40 -6.68
C VAL A 210 -35.33 12.41 -5.97
N THR A 211 -36.04 11.62 -6.76
CA THR A 211 -37.08 10.68 -6.33
C THR A 211 -36.86 9.32 -7.01
N ASP A 212 -37.36 8.23 -6.42
CA ASP A 212 -37.23 6.85 -6.98
C ASP A 212 -35.76 6.45 -7.27
N TYR A 213 -34.83 6.91 -6.42
CA TYR A 213 -33.40 6.71 -6.63
C TYR A 213 -32.90 5.40 -5.99
N TYR A 214 -32.80 4.34 -6.79
CA TYR A 214 -32.00 3.17 -6.44
C TYR A 214 -30.49 3.52 -6.39
N PRO A 215 -29.74 3.18 -5.32
CA PRO A 215 -28.34 3.57 -5.17
C PRO A 215 -27.36 2.64 -5.88
N ALA A 216 -27.63 1.32 -5.87
CA ALA A 216 -26.79 0.31 -6.52
C ALA A 216 -27.01 0.29 -8.04
N ARG A 217 -26.41 1.27 -8.72
CA ARG A 217 -26.45 1.45 -10.18
C ARG A 217 -25.10 1.85 -10.74
N TYR A 218 -24.93 1.69 -12.04
CA TYR A 218 -23.87 2.32 -12.83
C TYR A 218 -24.37 2.55 -14.27
N TYR A 219 -23.59 3.27 -15.07
CA TYR A 219 -23.83 3.43 -16.51
C TYR A 219 -22.75 2.76 -17.34
N THR A 220 -23.14 2.21 -18.50
CA THR A 220 -22.22 1.90 -19.60
C THR A 220 -22.37 2.93 -20.70
N TRP A 221 -21.29 3.24 -21.41
CA TRP A 221 -21.20 4.26 -22.46
C TRP A 221 -20.91 3.63 -23.83
N VAL A 222 -21.42 4.27 -24.89
CA VAL A 222 -21.04 4.03 -26.28
C VAL A 222 -20.68 5.37 -26.89
N ASP A 223 -19.44 5.50 -27.33
CA ASP A 223 -18.94 6.61 -28.15
C ASP A 223 -19.80 6.77 -29.40
N THR A 224 -20.53 7.88 -29.50
CA THR A 224 -21.62 8.03 -30.50
C THR A 224 -21.16 8.73 -31.78
N ASP A 225 -20.10 9.53 -31.74
CA ASP A 225 -19.51 10.19 -32.92
C ASP A 225 -18.07 9.77 -33.24
N GLY A 226 -17.37 9.11 -32.31
CA GLY A 226 -16.08 8.46 -32.51
C GLY A 226 -14.87 9.30 -32.10
N ASP A 227 -15.03 10.35 -31.28
CA ASP A 227 -13.93 11.22 -30.85
C ASP A 227 -13.17 10.72 -29.59
N GLY A 228 -13.74 9.77 -28.84
CA GLY A 228 -13.15 9.19 -27.63
C GLY A 228 -13.37 9.98 -26.34
N ALA A 229 -14.14 11.07 -26.35
CA ALA A 229 -14.60 11.78 -25.16
C ALA A 229 -15.95 11.23 -24.68
N VAL A 230 -16.26 11.42 -23.39
CA VAL A 230 -17.54 10.98 -22.81
C VAL A 230 -18.47 12.17 -22.71
N ASP A 231 -19.29 12.39 -23.72
CA ASP A 231 -20.04 13.63 -23.90
C ASP A 231 -21.46 13.56 -23.27
N PRO A 232 -22.12 14.70 -22.96
CA PRO A 232 -23.41 14.68 -22.27
C PRO A 232 -24.49 13.89 -23.01
N THR A 233 -24.43 13.93 -24.35
CA THR A 233 -25.43 13.43 -25.29
C THR A 233 -25.16 12.02 -25.82
N ASP A 234 -24.07 11.37 -25.41
CA ASP A 234 -23.73 10.01 -25.86
C ASP A 234 -24.80 8.98 -25.50
N ALA A 235 -24.90 7.95 -26.34
CA ALA A 235 -25.64 6.74 -26.04
C ALA A 235 -25.06 6.03 -24.81
N HIS A 236 -25.92 5.79 -23.82
CA HIS A 236 -25.54 5.15 -22.57
C HIS A 236 -26.67 4.23 -22.09
N THR A 237 -26.35 3.29 -21.20
CA THR A 237 -27.32 2.36 -20.61
C THR A 237 -27.17 2.38 -19.09
N ARG A 238 -28.27 2.68 -18.39
CA ARG A 238 -28.38 2.51 -16.93
C ARG A 238 -28.46 1.03 -16.58
N VAL A 239 -27.54 0.54 -15.77
CA VAL A 239 -27.62 -0.79 -15.15
C VAL A 239 -27.89 -0.62 -13.67
N GLU A 240 -28.93 -1.26 -13.15
CA GLU A 240 -29.23 -1.32 -11.72
C GLU A 240 -28.95 -2.74 -11.23
N ILE A 241 -28.16 -2.87 -10.16
CA ILE A 241 -27.79 -4.15 -9.56
C ILE A 241 -28.97 -4.59 -8.69
N LYS A 242 -29.98 -5.17 -9.34
CA LYS A 242 -31.21 -5.71 -8.72
C LYS A 242 -31.34 -7.19 -9.08
N PRO A 243 -32.04 -8.01 -8.27
CA PRO A 243 -32.46 -9.34 -8.72
C PRO A 243 -33.32 -9.23 -9.99
N ALA A 244 -33.28 -10.23 -10.87
CA ALA A 244 -34.07 -10.23 -12.11
C ALA A 244 -35.58 -10.18 -11.84
N ALA A 245 -36.04 -10.76 -10.72
CA ALA A 245 -37.43 -10.65 -10.24
C ALA A 245 -37.88 -9.20 -9.94
N SER A 246 -36.93 -8.29 -9.69
CA SER A 246 -37.14 -6.86 -9.44
C SER A 246 -36.73 -5.98 -10.64
N GLY A 247 -36.55 -6.57 -11.83
CA GLY A 247 -36.21 -5.87 -13.06
C GLY A 247 -34.73 -5.62 -13.32
N GLY A 248 -33.82 -6.23 -12.54
CA GLY A 248 -32.38 -6.22 -12.81
C GLY A 248 -31.89 -7.48 -13.53
N SER A 249 -30.76 -8.03 -13.05
CA SER A 249 -30.16 -9.26 -13.57
C SER A 249 -29.62 -10.12 -12.43
N ASP A 250 -29.72 -11.44 -12.59
CA ASP A 250 -29.07 -12.42 -11.71
C ASP A 250 -27.68 -12.83 -12.22
N SER A 251 -27.20 -12.23 -13.32
CA SER A 251 -25.99 -12.62 -14.04
C SER A 251 -25.28 -11.39 -14.64
N TYR A 252 -23.99 -11.26 -14.36
CA TYR A 252 -23.13 -10.14 -14.76
C TYR A 252 -21.82 -10.65 -15.33
N SER A 253 -21.66 -10.57 -16.66
CA SER A 253 -20.38 -10.91 -17.30
C SER A 253 -19.36 -9.78 -17.06
N ARG A 254 -18.12 -10.17 -16.75
CA ARG A 254 -16.97 -9.31 -16.43
C ARG A 254 -15.72 -9.91 -17.06
N ASN A 255 -14.67 -9.11 -17.23
CA ASN A 255 -13.35 -9.64 -17.58
C ASN A 255 -12.79 -10.47 -16.40
N ALA A 256 -12.08 -11.55 -16.72
CA ALA A 256 -11.28 -12.27 -15.74
C ALA A 256 -10.16 -11.36 -15.20
N PHE A 257 -9.75 -11.57 -13.96
CA PHE A 257 -8.72 -10.74 -13.33
C PHE A 257 -7.37 -10.86 -14.04
N ASN A 258 -6.79 -9.70 -14.38
CA ASN A 258 -5.47 -9.55 -14.99
C ASN A 258 -4.55 -8.83 -14.01
N GLU A 259 -3.60 -9.57 -13.45
CA GLU A 259 -2.62 -9.10 -12.47
C GLU A 259 -1.81 -7.90 -12.96
N ALA A 260 -1.41 -7.89 -14.23
CA ALA A 260 -0.59 -6.82 -14.83
C ALA A 260 -1.34 -5.49 -15.01
N THR A 261 -2.68 -5.47 -14.88
CA THR A 261 -3.48 -4.23 -14.92
C THR A 261 -4.23 -3.97 -13.60
N GLY A 262 -4.37 -4.97 -12.73
CA GLY A 262 -5.21 -4.90 -11.54
C GLY A 262 -6.72 -4.83 -11.84
N LEU A 263 -7.14 -5.13 -13.07
CA LEU A 263 -8.52 -5.04 -13.55
C LEU A 263 -9.11 -6.42 -13.87
N GLY A 264 -10.43 -6.47 -14.01
CA GLY A 264 -11.20 -7.70 -14.06
C GLY A 264 -11.56 -8.20 -12.66
N ARG A 265 -12.26 -9.33 -12.60
CA ARG A 265 -12.86 -9.87 -11.36
C ARG A 265 -12.31 -11.26 -11.05
N SER A 266 -11.83 -11.44 -9.83
CA SER A 266 -11.29 -12.72 -9.32
C SER A 266 -12.26 -13.46 -8.39
N ASP A 267 -13.31 -12.77 -7.92
CA ASP A 267 -14.30 -13.27 -6.96
C ASP A 267 -15.47 -14.06 -7.59
N CYS A 268 -15.57 -14.09 -8.92
CA CYS A 268 -16.77 -14.54 -9.64
C CYS A 268 -16.80 -16.03 -10.00
N GLY A 269 -17.57 -16.44 -11.03
CA GLY A 269 -17.60 -17.81 -11.54
C GLY A 269 -16.31 -18.21 -12.28
N PRO A 270 -16.17 -19.49 -12.70
CA PRO A 270 -14.99 -19.95 -13.43
C PRO A 270 -14.80 -19.20 -14.74
N GLU A 271 -13.54 -18.93 -15.10
CA GLU A 271 -13.20 -18.27 -16.36
C GLU A 271 -13.58 -19.11 -17.58
N SER A 272 -14.10 -18.46 -18.62
CA SER A 272 -14.19 -19.00 -19.97
C SER A 272 -13.83 -17.91 -20.98
N GLY A 273 -12.64 -18.02 -21.58
CA GLY A 273 -12.19 -17.15 -22.68
C GLY A 273 -11.91 -15.70 -22.27
N GLY A 274 -11.23 -15.47 -21.14
CA GLY A 274 -10.95 -14.13 -20.61
C GLY A 274 -12.14 -13.46 -19.92
N LEU A 275 -13.28 -14.14 -19.79
CA LEU A 275 -14.48 -13.64 -19.10
C LEU A 275 -14.84 -14.53 -17.91
N VAL A 276 -15.35 -13.90 -16.86
CA VAL A 276 -16.04 -14.54 -15.72
C VAL A 276 -17.49 -14.08 -15.68
N ASN A 277 -18.33 -14.81 -14.94
CA ASN A 277 -19.71 -14.40 -14.67
C ASN A 277 -19.94 -14.30 -13.16
N CYS A 278 -20.32 -13.12 -12.70
CA CYS A 278 -20.74 -12.85 -11.33
C CYS A 278 -22.25 -13.04 -11.23
N ASP A 279 -22.72 -13.65 -10.15
CA ASP A 279 -24.13 -13.64 -9.78
C ASP A 279 -24.54 -12.30 -9.13
N TYR A 280 -25.84 -12.12 -8.85
CA TYR A 280 -26.35 -10.92 -8.17
C TYR A 280 -25.69 -10.68 -6.81
N ASP A 281 -25.52 -11.73 -5.99
CA ASP A 281 -24.98 -11.58 -4.63
C ASP A 281 -23.54 -11.06 -4.68
N LYS A 282 -22.70 -11.60 -5.58
CA LYS A 282 -21.32 -11.13 -5.80
C LYS A 282 -21.23 -9.73 -6.37
N GLU A 283 -22.09 -9.37 -7.32
CA GLU A 283 -22.09 -8.01 -7.89
C GLU A 283 -22.57 -6.97 -6.86
N MET A 284 -23.59 -7.30 -6.08
CA MET A 284 -24.07 -6.46 -4.98
C MET A 284 -23.03 -6.34 -3.85
N GLN A 285 -22.39 -7.44 -3.47
CA GLN A 285 -21.34 -7.43 -2.45
C GLN A 285 -20.13 -6.56 -2.88
N ASN A 286 -19.76 -6.62 -4.15
CA ASN A 286 -18.69 -5.79 -4.71
C ASN A 286 -19.07 -4.30 -4.74
N PHE A 287 -20.34 -3.98 -5.03
CA PHE A 287 -20.86 -2.61 -4.94
C PHE A 287 -20.89 -2.09 -3.49
N ALA A 288 -21.32 -2.91 -2.52
CA ALA A 288 -21.32 -2.56 -1.10
C ALA A 288 -19.89 -2.36 -0.57
N ASN A 289 -18.93 -3.20 -0.98
CA ASN A 289 -17.52 -3.02 -0.66
C ASN A 289 -16.94 -1.73 -1.26
N TRP A 290 -17.27 -1.39 -2.52
CA TRP A 290 -16.92 -0.08 -3.07
C TRP A 290 -17.54 1.06 -2.27
N PHE A 291 -18.82 0.98 -1.93
CA PHE A 291 -19.55 2.03 -1.22
C PHE A 291 -18.90 2.35 0.13
N THR A 292 -18.67 1.34 0.96
CA THR A 292 -18.11 1.51 2.31
C THR A 292 -16.61 1.83 2.29
N TYR A 293 -15.81 1.17 1.45
CA TYR A 293 -14.35 1.26 1.50
C TYR A 293 -13.70 2.19 0.46
N TYR A 294 -14.43 2.66 -0.57
CA TYR A 294 -13.82 3.35 -1.73
C TYR A 294 -14.63 4.50 -2.36
N ARG A 295 -15.90 4.77 -1.98
CA ARG A 295 -16.73 5.78 -2.69
C ARG A 295 -16.20 7.23 -2.65
N LYS A 296 -15.37 7.56 -1.65
CA LYS A 296 -14.70 8.87 -1.49
C LYS A 296 -13.19 8.72 -1.69
N ARG A 297 -12.52 9.81 -2.06
CA ARG A 297 -11.05 9.84 -2.23
C ARG A 297 -10.29 9.45 -0.96
N GLU A 298 -10.71 9.97 0.20
CA GLU A 298 -10.13 9.61 1.50
C GLU A 298 -10.25 8.11 1.81
N LEU A 299 -11.40 7.51 1.48
CA LEU A 299 -11.64 6.09 1.72
C LEU A 299 -10.73 5.21 0.84
N ALA A 300 -10.55 5.61 -0.43
CA ALA A 300 -9.57 4.96 -1.32
C ALA A 300 -8.11 5.15 -0.84
N ALA A 301 -7.76 6.32 -0.28
CA ALA A 301 -6.43 6.56 0.30
C ALA A 301 -6.20 5.74 1.59
N LYS A 302 -7.18 5.69 2.50
CA LYS A 302 -7.17 4.81 3.69
C LYS A 302 -7.03 3.34 3.28
N ALA A 303 -7.67 2.90 2.20
CA ALA A 303 -7.47 1.57 1.63
C ALA A 303 -6.02 1.34 1.15
N ALA A 304 -5.48 2.25 0.33
CA ALA A 304 -4.15 2.09 -0.26
C ALA A 304 -3.02 2.13 0.77
N VAL A 305 -3.05 3.08 1.72
CA VAL A 305 -2.03 3.20 2.78
C VAL A 305 -2.13 2.02 3.77
N SER A 306 -3.33 1.56 4.11
CA SER A 306 -3.49 0.41 5.00
C SER A 306 -3.02 -0.90 4.37
N GLN A 307 -3.34 -1.15 3.10
CA GLN A 307 -2.96 -2.38 2.39
C GLN A 307 -1.46 -2.44 1.99
N SER A 308 -0.70 -1.36 2.18
CA SER A 308 0.75 -1.28 1.89
C SER A 308 1.57 -1.03 3.15
N ALA A 309 1.67 0.23 3.61
CA ALA A 309 2.38 0.63 4.82
C ALA A 309 1.87 -0.11 6.06
N GLY A 310 0.55 -0.33 6.15
CA GLY A 310 -0.07 -1.11 7.23
C GLY A 310 0.32 -2.60 7.20
N LYS A 311 0.54 -3.20 6.02
CA LYS A 311 1.05 -4.58 5.90
C LYS A 311 2.53 -4.69 6.27
N SER A 312 3.37 -3.70 5.93
CA SER A 312 4.83 -3.77 6.13
C SER A 312 5.25 -4.17 7.55
N THR A 313 6.27 -5.02 7.65
CA THR A 313 6.92 -5.46 8.89
C THR A 313 8.44 -5.25 8.89
N LEU A 314 9.02 -4.96 7.72
CA LEU A 314 10.46 -4.71 7.55
C LEU A 314 10.81 -3.21 7.62
N SER A 315 9.82 -2.33 7.45
CA SER A 315 9.97 -0.87 7.57
C SER A 315 9.68 -0.38 8.99
N ARG A 316 10.32 0.72 9.38
CA ARG A 316 9.84 1.59 10.47
C ARG A 316 8.92 2.64 9.85
N VAL A 317 7.69 2.76 10.32
CA VAL A 317 6.68 3.67 9.73
C VAL A 317 6.26 4.74 10.73
N GLY A 318 6.12 5.97 10.25
CA GLY A 318 5.48 7.09 10.94
C GLY A 318 4.51 7.82 9.99
N MET A 319 3.69 8.72 10.51
CA MET A 319 2.78 9.51 9.66
C MET A 319 2.41 10.88 10.23
N ALA A 320 2.02 11.79 9.34
CA ALA A 320 1.27 13.00 9.62
C ALA A 320 0.31 13.29 8.46
N THR A 321 -0.75 14.04 8.72
CA THR A 321 -1.62 14.60 7.67
C THR A 321 -1.23 16.05 7.38
N ILE A 322 -1.53 16.57 6.19
CA ILE A 322 -1.11 17.93 5.80
C ILE A 322 -1.83 19.04 6.60
N ASN A 323 -3.06 18.81 7.09
CA ASN A 323 -3.76 19.69 8.03
C ASN A 323 -3.65 19.20 9.48
N SER A 324 -2.60 18.45 9.83
CA SER A 324 -2.53 17.76 11.11
C SER A 324 -2.65 18.65 12.35
N THR A 325 -3.35 18.12 13.35
CA THR A 325 -3.27 18.54 14.75
C THR A 325 -2.23 17.68 15.50
N SER A 326 -2.27 17.63 16.83
CA SER A 326 -1.45 16.69 17.61
C SER A 326 -2.03 15.26 17.66
N SER A 327 -3.30 15.04 17.27
CA SER A 327 -3.94 13.72 17.38
C SER A 327 -3.81 12.83 16.15
N ASN A 328 -3.32 13.37 15.02
CA ASN A 328 -3.12 12.62 13.77
C ASN A 328 -1.68 12.72 13.24
N ARG A 329 -0.71 12.68 14.16
CA ARG A 329 0.73 12.55 13.88
C ARG A 329 1.34 11.48 14.78
N ILE A 330 2.18 10.60 14.24
CA ILE A 330 2.96 9.63 15.03
C ILE A 330 4.41 9.55 14.54
N ALA A 331 5.33 9.50 15.50
CA ALA A 331 6.76 9.33 15.25
C ALA A 331 7.06 7.95 14.62
N VAL A 332 8.18 7.86 13.90
CA VAL A 332 8.57 6.64 13.17
C VAL A 332 8.93 5.50 14.14
N ALA A 333 8.23 4.38 14.02
CA ALA A 333 8.39 3.21 14.88
C ALA A 333 8.42 1.90 14.08
N ALA A 334 9.08 0.86 14.61
CA ALA A 334 9.14 -0.45 13.96
C ALA A 334 7.74 -1.12 13.94
N MET A 335 7.30 -1.58 12.77
CA MET A 335 5.98 -2.17 12.60
C MET A 335 5.93 -3.64 13.06
N ASN A 336 5.32 -3.88 14.22
CA ASN A 336 5.05 -5.22 14.73
C ASN A 336 4.04 -5.98 13.85
N ALA A 337 4.16 -7.30 13.74
CA ALA A 337 3.31 -8.12 12.87
C ALA A 337 1.82 -8.16 13.30
N ASP A 338 1.53 -8.01 14.59
CA ASP A 338 0.17 -8.03 15.15
C ASP A 338 -0.57 -6.71 14.91
N ILE A 339 -1.61 -6.72 14.06
CA ILE A 339 -2.48 -5.56 13.81
C ILE A 339 -3.31 -5.12 15.01
N SER A 340 -3.43 -5.95 16.06
CA SER A 340 -4.24 -5.66 17.24
C SER A 340 -3.49 -4.97 18.38
N SER A 341 -2.17 -4.77 18.25
CA SER A 341 -1.36 -4.09 19.27
C SER A 341 -0.19 -3.29 18.70
N GLY A 342 0.57 -2.64 19.59
CA GLY A 342 1.85 -1.99 19.26
C GLY A 342 1.75 -0.79 18.31
N ALA A 343 2.87 -0.51 17.65
CA ALA A 343 2.99 0.60 16.70
C ALA A 343 2.12 0.39 15.44
N LYS A 344 1.90 -0.86 15.02
CA LYS A 344 1.04 -1.15 13.87
C LYS A 344 -0.42 -0.80 14.12
N LYS A 345 -0.98 -1.15 15.28
CA LYS A 345 -2.33 -0.69 15.64
C LYS A 345 -2.41 0.83 15.72
N LEU A 346 -1.41 1.48 16.36
CA LEU A 346 -1.37 2.94 16.46
C LEU A 346 -1.34 3.64 15.09
N PHE A 347 -0.55 3.14 14.14
CA PHE A 347 -0.53 3.63 12.77
C PHE A 347 -1.89 3.49 12.08
N LEU A 348 -2.49 2.30 12.13
CA LEU A 348 -3.78 2.03 11.51
C LEU A 348 -4.92 2.85 12.14
N ASP A 349 -4.97 2.94 13.48
CA ASP A 349 -5.92 3.80 14.20
C ASP A 349 -5.78 5.27 13.80
N THR A 350 -4.55 5.77 13.64
CA THR A 350 -4.27 7.17 13.23
C THR A 350 -4.69 7.43 11.78
N LEU A 351 -4.46 6.46 10.89
CA LEU A 351 -4.87 6.51 9.50
C LEU A 351 -6.40 6.57 9.36
N PHE A 352 -7.12 5.68 10.05
CA PHE A 352 -8.58 5.61 9.90
C PHE A 352 -9.31 6.74 10.63
N SER A 353 -8.79 7.20 11.78
CA SER A 353 -9.34 8.36 12.53
C SER A 353 -9.05 9.73 11.91
N THR A 354 -8.27 9.79 10.82
CA THR A 354 -8.13 11.00 10.01
C THR A 354 -9.49 11.40 9.42
N THR A 355 -9.72 12.71 9.26
CA THR A 355 -10.92 13.26 8.61
C THR A 355 -10.56 14.37 7.62
N PRO A 356 -11.37 14.60 6.57
CA PRO A 356 -11.14 15.68 5.61
C PRO A 356 -11.45 17.07 6.20
N GLY A 357 -10.63 18.07 5.88
CA GLY A 357 -10.84 19.47 6.26
C GLY A 357 -9.57 20.31 6.17
N GLY A 358 -9.74 21.59 5.83
CA GLY A 358 -8.63 22.52 5.65
C GLY A 358 -8.13 22.62 4.21
N GLY A 359 -6.98 23.26 4.04
CA GLY A 359 -6.35 23.51 2.73
C GLY A 359 -5.36 22.41 2.35
N THR A 360 -4.42 22.74 1.47
CA THR A 360 -3.46 21.77 0.89
C THR A 360 -2.02 22.31 1.07
N PRO A 361 -1.50 22.40 2.31
CA PRO A 361 -0.22 23.06 2.62
C PRO A 361 1.01 22.14 2.44
N LEU A 362 1.23 21.61 1.23
CA LEU A 362 2.22 20.56 0.98
C LEU A 362 3.66 21.02 1.31
N ARG A 363 4.13 22.13 0.71
CA ARG A 363 5.50 22.66 0.89
C ARG A 363 5.89 22.80 2.36
N SER A 364 5.03 23.44 3.16
CA SER A 364 5.29 23.65 4.60
C SER A 364 5.27 22.36 5.43
N ASN A 365 4.68 21.27 4.96
CA ASN A 365 4.73 19.99 5.68
C ASN A 365 5.87 19.09 5.20
N LEU A 366 6.24 19.14 3.91
CA LEU A 366 7.40 18.40 3.39
C LEU A 366 8.69 18.88 4.09
N ASP A 367 8.89 20.20 4.19
CA ASP A 367 10.03 20.77 4.94
C ASP A 367 10.03 20.32 6.41
N ARG A 368 8.85 20.29 7.05
CA ARG A 368 8.69 19.83 8.43
C ARG A 368 9.00 18.35 8.65
N VAL A 369 8.80 17.51 7.63
CA VAL A 369 9.20 16.10 7.67
C VAL A 369 10.70 15.96 7.46
N GLY A 370 11.31 16.75 6.55
CA GLY A 370 12.77 16.83 6.43
C GLY A 370 13.46 17.22 7.75
N ARG A 371 12.97 18.28 8.41
CA ARG A 371 13.43 18.71 9.76
C ARG A 371 13.35 17.60 10.82
N TYR A 372 12.35 16.72 10.74
CA TYR A 372 12.20 15.61 11.67
C TYR A 372 13.32 14.55 11.49
N PHE A 373 13.82 14.37 10.26
CA PHE A 373 14.94 13.47 9.96
C PHE A 373 16.32 14.01 10.32
N VAL A 374 16.52 15.34 10.30
CA VAL A 374 17.71 16.01 10.88
C VAL A 374 17.85 15.67 12.37
N CYS A 375 16.71 15.62 13.08
CA CYS A 375 16.56 15.50 14.53
C CYS A 375 16.89 16.77 15.32
N GLY A 376 15.98 17.17 16.21
CA GLY A 376 16.20 18.25 17.18
C GLY A 376 15.78 19.66 16.74
N ASP A 377 15.25 19.84 15.53
CA ASP A 377 14.64 21.10 15.11
C ASP A 377 13.25 21.27 15.75
N SER A 378 13.06 22.36 16.50
CA SER A 378 11.77 22.69 17.15
C SER A 378 10.68 23.13 16.17
N ASN A 379 10.98 23.30 14.89
CA ASN A 379 10.04 23.63 13.83
C ASN A 379 9.54 22.40 13.07
N ASP A 380 10.02 21.19 13.39
CA ASP A 380 9.67 19.93 12.72
C ASP A 380 8.16 19.58 12.79
N ILE A 381 7.76 18.49 12.13
CA ILE A 381 6.37 18.05 12.09
C ILE A 381 5.80 17.68 13.48
N PHE A 382 6.61 17.58 14.53
CA PHE A 382 6.20 17.35 15.93
C PHE A 382 6.47 18.55 16.86
N GLY A 383 6.99 19.66 16.35
CA GLY A 383 7.44 20.81 17.15
C GLY A 383 8.65 20.51 18.05
N GLY A 384 9.54 19.60 17.64
CA GLY A 384 10.69 19.12 18.39
C GLY A 384 10.37 18.17 19.55
N ASN A 385 9.13 17.68 19.65
CA ASN A 385 8.66 16.84 20.77
C ASN A 385 8.82 15.32 20.52
N ALA A 386 9.13 14.91 19.29
CA ALA A 386 9.33 13.50 18.96
C ALA A 386 10.78 13.04 19.20
N ALA A 387 10.94 11.74 19.43
CA ALA A 387 12.26 11.12 19.39
C ALA A 387 12.80 11.08 17.95
N CYS A 388 14.12 11.29 17.82
CA CYS A 388 14.86 11.18 16.57
C CYS A 388 14.55 9.84 15.87
N PRO A 389 14.14 9.82 14.58
CA PRO A 389 13.82 8.59 13.86
C PRO A 389 15.06 7.73 13.56
N ARG A 390 16.24 8.37 13.45
CA ARG A 390 17.55 7.74 13.21
C ARG A 390 17.92 6.80 14.37
N LEU A 391 18.29 5.56 14.04
CA LEU A 391 18.76 4.57 15.02
C LEU A 391 20.09 4.98 15.66
N SER A 392 20.43 4.39 16.81
CA SER A 392 21.65 4.73 17.55
C SER A 392 22.87 3.90 17.12
N GLY A 393 24.06 4.51 17.20
CA GLY A 393 25.31 3.89 16.78
C GLY A 393 25.38 3.69 15.25
N SER A 394 26.18 2.71 14.81
CA SER A 394 26.38 2.41 13.38
C SER A 394 25.10 2.00 12.63
N ALA A 395 24.04 1.63 13.35
CA ALA A 395 22.74 1.35 12.74
C ALA A 395 22.01 2.61 12.26
N GLY A 396 22.32 3.80 12.81
CA GLY A 396 21.81 5.07 12.27
C GLY A 396 22.56 5.51 11.01
N SER A 397 23.85 5.17 10.93
CA SER A 397 24.75 5.54 9.84
C SER A 397 24.34 4.98 8.49
N CYS A 398 23.87 3.73 8.45
CA CYS A 398 23.44 3.09 7.20
C CYS A 398 21.92 3.15 6.98
N GLN A 399 21.17 3.95 7.77
CA GLN A 399 19.71 3.97 7.72
C GLN A 399 19.18 4.88 6.61
N GLN A 400 18.62 4.27 5.57
CA GLN A 400 17.83 4.96 4.55
C GLN A 400 16.56 5.58 5.17
N ASN A 401 16.19 6.78 4.72
CA ASN A 401 15.00 7.50 5.15
C ASN A 401 14.16 7.89 3.94
N TYR A 402 12.86 7.67 4.03
CA TYR A 402 11.92 7.86 2.94
C TYR A 402 10.74 8.72 3.40
N THR A 403 10.34 9.68 2.58
CA THR A 403 9.07 10.41 2.72
C THR A 403 8.15 10.06 1.57
N ILE A 404 6.87 9.79 1.84
CA ILE A 404 5.85 9.53 0.83
C ILE A 404 4.77 10.62 0.96
N LEU A 405 4.79 11.58 0.03
CA LEU A 405 3.84 12.70 -0.04
C LEU A 405 2.68 12.35 -0.98
N MET A 406 1.48 12.17 -0.44
CA MET A 406 0.27 11.83 -1.21
C MET A 406 -0.72 13.00 -1.20
N THR A 407 -1.32 13.35 -2.35
CA THR A 407 -2.33 14.43 -2.47
C THR A 407 -3.36 14.19 -3.58
N ASP A 408 -4.57 14.73 -3.43
CA ASP A 408 -5.65 14.69 -4.44
C ASP A 408 -5.90 16.03 -5.14
N GLY A 409 -5.05 17.03 -4.87
CA GLY A 409 -5.30 18.41 -5.26
C GLY A 409 -4.01 19.22 -5.36
N PHE A 410 -4.19 20.52 -5.61
CA PHE A 410 -3.08 21.43 -5.88
C PHE A 410 -2.76 22.27 -4.64
N TYR A 411 -1.48 22.38 -4.29
CA TYR A 411 -1.10 23.08 -3.07
C TYR A 411 -1.47 24.57 -3.12
N ASN A 412 -1.91 25.09 -1.98
CA ASN A 412 -2.51 26.42 -1.85
C ASN A 412 -1.97 27.24 -0.66
N SER A 413 -0.95 26.74 0.05
CA SER A 413 -0.26 27.50 1.10
C SER A 413 0.66 28.59 0.56
N THR A 414 0.59 29.77 1.19
CA THR A 414 1.69 30.75 1.18
C THR A 414 2.96 30.09 1.71
N TRP A 415 4.04 30.21 0.96
CA TRP A 415 5.38 29.74 1.30
C TRP A 415 6.34 30.90 1.05
N ASN A 416 7.33 31.07 1.93
CA ASN A 416 8.19 32.25 1.97
C ASN A 416 9.68 31.91 2.05
N ASN A 417 10.06 30.65 1.81
CA ASN A 417 11.44 30.36 1.42
C ASN A 417 11.64 30.90 -0.01
N THR A 418 12.78 31.54 -0.25
CA THR A 418 13.19 32.08 -1.56
C THR A 418 14.57 31.57 -1.98
N THR A 419 15.08 30.55 -1.28
CA THR A 419 16.21 29.75 -1.73
C THR A 419 15.70 28.79 -2.79
N ASN A 420 16.36 28.76 -3.96
CA ASN A 420 16.37 27.58 -4.81
C ASN A 420 17.52 26.66 -4.32
N HIS A 421 17.28 25.36 -4.34
CA HIS A 421 18.18 24.31 -3.87
C HIS A 421 18.58 23.29 -4.95
N ASP A 422 18.16 23.45 -6.21
CA ASP A 422 18.49 22.54 -7.31
C ASP A 422 19.31 23.16 -8.46
N HIS A 423 19.32 24.49 -8.59
CA HIS A 423 20.21 25.29 -9.42
C HIS A 423 21.67 25.02 -9.07
N ALA A 424 22.50 24.72 -10.07
CA ALA A 424 23.89 24.30 -9.88
C ALA A 424 24.72 25.23 -8.97
N THR A 425 25.20 24.70 -7.85
CA THR A 425 25.97 25.41 -6.80
C THR A 425 27.24 24.69 -6.32
N ASP A 426 27.72 23.69 -7.08
CA ASP A 426 28.90 22.83 -6.82
C ASP A 426 28.59 21.60 -5.93
N SER A 427 27.43 20.97 -6.17
CA SER A 427 26.95 19.72 -5.54
C SER A 427 26.98 18.56 -6.55
N ASP A 428 27.34 17.34 -6.12
CA ASP A 428 27.30 16.12 -6.95
C ASP A 428 25.85 15.68 -7.32
N PHE A 429 24.85 16.38 -6.76
CA PHE A 429 23.44 15.98 -6.75
C PHE A 429 22.48 17.02 -7.36
N ASP A 430 22.96 18.23 -7.68
CA ASP A 430 22.18 19.35 -8.24
C ASP A 430 22.34 19.51 -9.77
N GLY A 431 21.72 20.54 -10.36
CA GLY A 431 22.01 21.02 -11.70
C GLY A 431 21.49 20.19 -12.89
N GLY A 432 21.70 20.69 -14.11
CA GLY A 432 21.37 19.97 -15.35
C GLY A 432 19.87 19.76 -15.51
N SER A 433 19.41 18.51 -15.42
CA SER A 433 17.99 18.16 -15.48
C SER A 433 17.22 18.38 -14.17
N PHE A 434 17.92 18.55 -13.06
CA PHE A 434 17.34 18.79 -11.74
C PHE A 434 17.02 20.27 -11.49
N GLU A 435 17.73 21.20 -12.14
CA GLU A 435 17.59 22.65 -11.90
C GLU A 435 16.44 23.32 -12.65
N ASP A 436 15.91 24.39 -12.06
CA ASP A 436 15.25 25.48 -12.77
C ASP A 436 15.58 26.88 -12.19
N ASP A 437 14.92 27.93 -12.69
CA ASP A 437 15.08 29.34 -12.23
C ASP A 437 14.04 29.74 -11.15
N ILE A 438 13.19 28.81 -10.68
CA ILE A 438 12.05 29.03 -9.79
C ILE A 438 12.51 28.83 -8.33
N VAL A 439 11.83 29.46 -7.36
CA VAL A 439 12.25 29.42 -5.95
C VAL A 439 11.13 29.01 -4.99
N GLY A 440 11.48 28.20 -3.99
CA GLY A 440 10.56 27.67 -3.00
C GLY A 440 9.55 26.68 -3.59
N THR A 441 9.93 25.82 -4.52
CA THR A 441 9.12 24.72 -5.08
C THR A 441 8.95 23.58 -4.05
N LEU A 442 8.29 22.47 -4.40
CA LEU A 442 8.46 21.19 -3.70
C LEU A 442 9.79 20.53 -4.10
N ALA A 443 10.25 20.75 -5.34
CA ALA A 443 11.52 20.27 -5.87
C ALA A 443 12.75 20.73 -5.08
N ASP A 444 12.78 22.02 -4.71
CA ASP A 444 13.77 22.62 -3.81
C ASP A 444 13.86 21.90 -2.47
N ILE A 445 12.69 21.65 -1.87
CA ILE A 445 12.59 21.07 -0.53
C ILE A 445 13.05 19.60 -0.59
N ALA A 446 12.69 18.88 -1.65
CA ALA A 446 13.15 17.52 -1.87
C ALA A 446 14.67 17.46 -2.13
N MET A 447 15.23 18.39 -2.91
CA MET A 447 16.68 18.45 -3.15
C MET A 447 17.44 18.74 -1.85
N ASN A 448 17.04 19.78 -1.11
CA ASN A 448 17.68 20.17 0.15
C ASN A 448 17.85 19.00 1.13
N TYR A 449 16.81 18.17 1.33
CA TYR A 449 16.88 17.03 2.24
C TYR A 449 17.45 15.74 1.59
N TYR A 450 17.74 15.74 0.29
CA TYR A 450 18.48 14.69 -0.38
C TYR A 450 20.01 14.97 -0.39
N GLU A 451 20.45 16.17 -0.76
CA GLU A 451 21.88 16.47 -0.93
C GLU A 451 22.63 16.76 0.39
N HIS A 452 21.94 17.24 1.44
CA HIS A 452 22.57 17.63 2.70
C HIS A 452 22.69 16.45 3.68
N ASP A 453 23.86 16.32 4.32
CA ASP A 453 24.10 15.40 5.44
C ASP A 453 23.23 15.76 6.67
N LEU A 454 22.26 14.89 6.97
CA LEU A 454 21.28 15.03 8.07
C LEU A 454 21.81 14.55 9.44
N ASP A 455 22.99 13.95 9.53
CA ASP A 455 23.71 13.73 10.80
C ASP A 455 24.71 14.88 11.07
N GLY A 456 25.22 15.50 9.99
CA GLY A 456 26.22 16.58 10.02
C GLY A 456 27.61 16.09 10.44
N ILE A 457 27.86 14.79 10.29
CA ILE A 457 29.05 14.09 10.77
C ILE A 457 29.58 13.24 9.62
N THR A 458 30.31 13.88 8.70
CA THR A 458 30.80 13.28 7.44
C THR A 458 31.65 12.01 7.59
N THR A 459 32.16 11.70 8.78
CA THR A 459 32.79 10.41 9.10
C THR A 459 31.81 9.24 9.26
N ASN A 460 30.51 9.48 9.07
CA ASN A 460 29.41 8.56 9.35
C ASN A 460 28.59 8.21 8.08
N ASN A 461 29.01 8.67 6.90
CA ASN A 461 28.33 8.54 5.61
C ASN A 461 28.35 7.08 5.11
N LEU A 462 27.44 6.25 5.63
CA LEU A 462 27.39 4.79 5.41
C LEU A 462 26.05 4.33 4.82
N VAL A 463 25.22 5.22 4.27
CA VAL A 463 23.94 4.86 3.64
C VAL A 463 24.21 4.16 2.31
N PRO A 464 23.80 2.90 2.09
CA PRO A 464 24.08 2.18 0.84
C PRO A 464 23.36 2.80 -0.36
N VAL A 465 24.04 2.95 -1.48
CA VAL A 465 23.45 3.49 -2.72
C VAL A 465 22.37 2.58 -3.31
N THR A 466 21.22 3.16 -3.62
CA THR A 466 20.16 2.52 -4.39
C THR A 466 20.53 2.47 -5.88
N PRO A 467 19.81 1.68 -6.71
CA PRO A 467 19.97 1.75 -8.16
C PRO A 467 19.69 3.16 -8.73
N ARG A 468 18.77 3.92 -8.13
CA ARG A 468 18.39 5.25 -8.62
C ARG A 468 19.43 6.31 -8.27
N ASP A 469 20.11 6.19 -7.14
CA ASP A 469 21.20 7.11 -6.79
C ASP A 469 22.34 6.99 -7.80
N ARG A 470 22.65 5.77 -8.29
CA ARG A 470 23.62 5.54 -9.37
C ARG A 470 23.13 6.03 -10.73
N GLU A 471 21.82 5.95 -11.01
CA GLU A 471 21.21 6.47 -12.25
C GLU A 471 21.23 8.01 -12.31
N TYR A 472 21.08 8.66 -11.15
CA TYR A 472 20.87 10.11 -11.00
C TYR A 472 22.01 10.84 -10.24
N TYR A 473 23.22 10.28 -10.27
CA TYR A 473 24.45 10.92 -9.78
C TYR A 473 25.10 11.76 -10.89
N ARG A 474 25.54 12.98 -10.55
CA ARG A 474 26.17 13.91 -11.51
C ARG A 474 27.62 14.28 -11.15
N GLY A 475 28.15 13.72 -10.07
CA GLY A 475 29.52 13.95 -9.60
C GLY A 475 30.62 13.30 -10.43
N THR A 476 31.87 13.44 -10.00
CA THR A 476 33.04 13.01 -10.79
C THR A 476 33.31 11.50 -10.70
N GLY A 477 32.52 10.72 -11.43
CA GLY A 477 32.66 9.27 -11.53
C GLY A 477 31.30 8.60 -11.70
N ALA A 478 31.27 7.27 -11.70
CA ALA A 478 30.05 6.53 -11.41
C ALA A 478 30.10 6.12 -9.93
N LEU A 479 28.96 6.19 -9.24
CA LEU A 479 28.77 5.44 -7.99
C LEU A 479 28.62 3.96 -8.36
N GLU A 480 29.34 3.08 -7.66
CA GLU A 480 29.25 1.62 -7.81
C GLU A 480 28.37 1.01 -6.71
N SER A 481 28.04 -0.29 -6.80
CA SER A 481 27.05 -0.94 -5.93
C SER A 481 27.41 -0.99 -4.43
N GLU A 482 28.69 -0.84 -4.14
CA GLU A 482 29.34 -0.90 -2.82
C GLU A 482 29.59 0.47 -2.18
N ASP A 483 29.31 1.57 -2.88
CA ASP A 483 29.52 2.93 -2.37
C ASP A 483 28.45 3.34 -1.34
N THR A 484 28.78 4.35 -0.53
CA THR A 484 27.90 4.88 0.52
C THR A 484 27.80 6.40 0.53
N LEU A 485 26.59 6.88 0.79
CA LEU A 485 26.25 8.31 0.89
C LEU A 485 26.08 8.76 2.34
N HIS A 486 25.99 10.08 2.53
CA HIS A 486 25.53 10.75 3.74
C HIS A 486 24.10 10.35 4.12
N GLN A 487 23.70 10.65 5.35
CA GLN A 487 22.30 10.49 5.76
C GLN A 487 21.44 11.52 5.02
N HIS A 488 20.46 11.04 4.27
CA HIS A 488 19.56 11.84 3.45
C HIS A 488 18.11 11.33 3.54
N VAL A 489 17.17 12.03 2.90
CA VAL A 489 15.76 11.63 2.71
C VAL A 489 15.43 11.52 1.23
N THR A 490 15.08 10.32 0.81
CA THR A 490 14.46 10.07 -0.50
C THR A 490 12.98 10.46 -0.45
N THR A 491 12.49 11.20 -1.45
CA THR A 491 11.11 11.71 -1.49
C THR A 491 10.32 11.08 -2.64
N TYR A 492 9.28 10.31 -2.31
CA TYR A 492 8.26 9.85 -3.24
C TYR A 492 7.07 10.79 -3.24
N THR A 493 6.42 10.97 -4.39
CA THR A 493 5.18 11.74 -4.51
C THR A 493 4.09 10.96 -5.23
N LEU A 494 2.85 11.11 -4.76
CA LEU A 494 1.69 10.42 -5.32
C LEU A 494 0.55 11.43 -5.55
N ALA A 495 0.29 11.69 -6.83
CA ALA A 495 -0.83 12.50 -7.29
C ALA A 495 -2.06 11.61 -7.52
N TYR A 496 -3.15 11.85 -6.80
CA TYR A 496 -4.40 11.11 -6.93
C TYR A 496 -5.43 11.91 -7.75
N GLY A 497 -5.81 11.38 -8.91
CA GLY A 497 -6.89 11.95 -9.74
C GLY A 497 -6.56 13.24 -10.52
N VAL A 498 -5.37 13.83 -10.34
CA VAL A 498 -4.92 15.06 -11.01
C VAL A 498 -3.76 14.78 -11.97
N GLU A 499 -3.66 15.53 -13.07
CA GLU A 499 -2.67 15.32 -14.13
C GLU A 499 -1.90 16.63 -14.42
N GLY A 500 -0.59 16.53 -14.69
CA GLY A 500 0.30 17.65 -15.02
C GLY A 500 0.51 17.83 -16.53
N LEU A 501 1.35 18.80 -16.93
CA LEU A 501 1.73 19.03 -18.33
C LEU A 501 2.80 18.05 -18.81
N LYS A 502 3.65 17.54 -17.90
CA LYS A 502 4.73 16.61 -18.22
C LYS A 502 4.21 15.17 -18.22
N SER A 503 4.42 14.46 -19.32
CA SER A 503 4.09 13.03 -19.45
C SER A 503 5.18 12.11 -18.89
N ALA A 504 6.46 12.51 -18.95
CA ALA A 504 7.63 11.73 -18.55
C ALA A 504 8.58 12.54 -17.66
N MET A 505 9.56 11.85 -17.04
CA MET A 505 10.74 12.45 -16.42
C MET A 505 11.75 12.91 -17.49
N PRO A 506 12.78 13.71 -17.14
CA PRO A 506 13.97 13.87 -17.96
C PRO A 506 14.61 12.51 -18.28
N SER A 507 15.22 12.38 -19.47
CA SER A 507 15.85 11.13 -19.96
C SER A 507 17.38 11.22 -20.05
N ASP A 508 17.95 12.34 -19.63
CA ASP A 508 19.36 12.69 -19.67
C ASP A 508 19.58 13.61 -18.47
N VAL A 509 20.47 13.23 -17.54
CA VAL A 509 20.62 13.94 -16.26
C VAL A 509 21.36 15.27 -16.40
N ASP A 510 22.18 15.41 -17.44
CA ASP A 510 23.02 16.59 -17.71
C ASP A 510 22.33 17.61 -18.64
N ALA A 511 21.22 17.24 -19.27
CA ALA A 511 20.47 18.11 -20.16
C ALA A 511 19.44 18.95 -19.39
N VAL A 512 19.51 20.29 -19.54
CA VAL A 512 18.54 21.23 -18.96
C VAL A 512 17.11 20.86 -19.38
N PHE A 513 16.25 20.63 -18.38
CA PHE A 513 14.84 20.31 -18.58
C PHE A 513 13.97 21.48 -18.16
N ALA A 514 13.14 21.98 -19.07
CA ALA A 514 12.28 23.13 -18.79
C ALA A 514 11.09 22.76 -17.88
N TRP A 515 11.30 22.74 -16.56
CA TRP A 515 10.24 22.56 -15.57
C TRP A 515 9.23 23.73 -15.60
N PRO A 516 7.90 23.49 -15.44
CA PRO A 516 6.90 24.56 -15.52
C PRO A 516 6.69 25.27 -14.18
N ASP A 517 6.59 26.61 -14.17
CA ASP A 517 6.34 27.37 -12.93
C ASP A 517 4.99 26.97 -12.28
N PRO A 518 4.99 26.40 -11.06
CA PRO A 518 3.76 26.04 -10.35
C PRO A 518 2.93 27.24 -9.85
N ALA A 519 3.38 28.48 -10.08
CA ALA A 519 2.56 29.69 -9.96
C ALA A 519 1.62 29.90 -11.17
N ASP A 520 1.98 29.42 -12.37
CA ASP A 520 1.22 29.67 -13.61
C ASP A 520 -0.11 28.90 -13.68
N GLY A 521 -0.26 27.81 -12.92
CA GLY A 521 -1.49 27.02 -12.99
C GLY A 521 -1.53 25.76 -12.13
N PHE A 522 -2.65 25.06 -12.23
CA PHE A 522 -2.90 23.82 -11.49
C PHE A 522 -2.11 22.61 -12.02
N PRO A 523 -2.04 22.33 -13.35
CA PRO A 523 -1.22 21.24 -13.89
C PRO A 523 0.26 21.37 -13.51
N GLN A 524 0.81 22.59 -13.53
CA GLN A 524 2.21 22.87 -13.17
C GLN A 524 2.53 22.47 -11.71
N LYS A 525 1.56 22.54 -10.79
CA LYS A 525 1.73 22.04 -9.41
C LYS A 525 1.79 20.52 -9.30
N VAL A 526 1.29 19.80 -10.30
CA VAL A 526 1.47 18.34 -10.44
C VAL A 526 2.83 18.04 -11.07
N ASP A 527 3.34 18.93 -11.92
CA ASP A 527 4.72 18.85 -12.42
C ASP A 527 5.75 19.18 -11.33
N ASP A 528 5.47 20.09 -10.38
CA ASP A 528 6.29 20.30 -9.17
C ASP A 528 6.27 19.06 -8.25
N LEU A 529 5.14 18.37 -8.09
CA LEU A 529 5.12 17.05 -7.42
C LEU A 529 6.01 16.03 -8.15
N ARG A 530 6.03 16.05 -9.49
CA ARG A 530 6.89 15.19 -10.30
C ARG A 530 8.38 15.53 -10.12
N HIS A 531 8.71 16.81 -10.15
CA HIS A 531 10.06 17.37 -9.97
C HIS A 531 10.59 17.09 -8.56
N ALA A 532 9.74 17.19 -7.53
CA ALA A 532 10.07 16.80 -6.16
C ALA A 532 10.41 15.32 -5.97
N ALA A 533 9.74 14.42 -6.70
CA ALA A 533 10.18 13.02 -6.71
C ALA A 533 11.51 12.84 -7.45
N TYR A 534 11.75 13.60 -8.52
CA TYR A 534 12.98 13.52 -9.30
C TYR A 534 14.20 14.00 -8.49
N ASN A 535 14.15 15.23 -7.96
CA ASN A 535 15.19 15.81 -7.11
C ASN A 535 15.44 14.98 -5.84
N GLY A 536 14.36 14.50 -5.23
CA GLY A 536 14.40 13.63 -4.05
C GLY A 536 14.68 12.15 -4.33
N ARG A 537 15.07 11.75 -5.56
CA ARG A 537 15.42 10.37 -5.96
C ARG A 537 14.34 9.31 -5.61
N GLY A 538 13.07 9.69 -5.64
CA GLY A 538 11.93 8.78 -5.53
C GLY A 538 11.20 8.56 -6.85
N LEU A 539 10.01 7.95 -6.76
CA LEU A 539 9.05 7.83 -7.84
C LEU A 539 7.95 8.89 -7.73
N PHE A 540 7.60 9.50 -8.86
CA PHE A 540 6.33 10.20 -9.04
C PHE A 540 5.30 9.20 -9.56
N MET A 541 4.25 8.97 -8.79
CA MET A 541 3.16 8.07 -9.17
C MET A 541 1.88 8.87 -9.41
N ASN A 542 1.26 8.67 -10.56
CA ASN A 542 -0.07 9.23 -10.86
C ASN A 542 -1.13 8.12 -10.79
N ALA A 543 -2.04 8.26 -9.84
CA ALA A 543 -3.10 7.32 -9.58
C ALA A 543 -4.45 7.89 -10.06
N PRO A 544 -4.92 7.56 -11.28
CA PRO A 544 -6.15 8.10 -11.81
C PRO A 544 -7.43 7.54 -11.15
N ASN A 545 -7.36 6.42 -10.41
CA ASN A 545 -8.51 5.72 -9.82
C ASN A 545 -8.10 4.90 -8.57
N PRO A 546 -9.03 4.39 -7.75
CA PRO A 546 -8.70 3.67 -6.52
C PRO A 546 -7.80 2.43 -6.67
N VAL A 547 -7.86 1.72 -7.80
CA VAL A 547 -6.98 0.57 -8.06
C VAL A 547 -5.56 1.05 -8.31
N ALA A 548 -5.39 2.02 -9.22
CA ALA A 548 -4.09 2.61 -9.51
C ALA A 548 -3.45 3.26 -8.28
N LEU A 549 -4.25 3.77 -7.33
CA LEU A 549 -3.78 4.29 -6.04
C LEU A 549 -3.19 3.19 -5.14
N ARG A 550 -3.86 2.03 -5.04
CA ARG A 550 -3.33 0.86 -4.30
C ARG A 550 -2.05 0.34 -4.95
N ASN A 551 -2.06 0.17 -6.27
CA ASN A 551 -0.91 -0.33 -7.03
C ASN A 551 0.29 0.62 -6.88
N SER A 552 0.09 1.92 -7.12
CA SER A 552 1.13 2.95 -6.96
C SER A 552 1.79 2.93 -5.56
N MET A 553 0.98 2.75 -4.51
CA MET A 553 1.50 2.69 -3.14
C MET A 553 2.21 1.35 -2.86
N SER A 554 1.73 0.24 -3.43
CA SER A 554 2.44 -1.05 -3.42
C SER A 554 3.81 -0.92 -4.09
N ASP A 555 3.87 -0.31 -5.28
CA ASP A 555 5.10 -0.19 -6.08
C ASP A 555 6.15 0.68 -5.37
N ILE A 556 5.74 1.78 -4.72
CA ILE A 556 6.61 2.59 -3.85
C ILE A 556 7.19 1.74 -2.70
N PHE A 557 6.36 0.90 -2.06
CA PHE A 557 6.86 0.01 -0.99
C PHE A 557 7.72 -1.14 -1.51
N LYS A 558 7.57 -1.58 -2.77
CA LYS A 558 8.48 -2.52 -3.44
C LYS A 558 9.81 -1.87 -3.83
N ASP A 559 9.82 -0.60 -4.25
CA ASP A 559 11.03 0.20 -4.52
C ASP A 559 11.85 0.42 -3.23
N ILE A 560 11.18 0.80 -2.13
CA ILE A 560 11.78 0.96 -0.79
C ILE A 560 12.39 -0.35 -0.27
N THR A 561 11.70 -1.50 -0.42
CA THR A 561 12.25 -2.79 0.06
C THR A 561 13.33 -3.35 -0.87
N ALA A 562 13.31 -3.05 -2.17
CA ALA A 562 14.42 -3.34 -3.08
C ALA A 562 15.66 -2.50 -2.74
N GLY A 563 15.50 -1.20 -2.45
CA GLY A 563 16.58 -0.31 -2.01
C GLY A 563 17.24 -0.74 -0.70
N ALA A 564 16.45 -1.23 0.27
CA ALA A 564 16.95 -1.78 1.54
C ALA A 564 17.44 -3.24 1.42
N GLY A 565 16.95 -3.99 0.42
CA GLY A 565 17.23 -5.42 0.20
C GLY A 565 18.36 -5.72 -0.78
N ALA A 566 18.94 -4.69 -1.41
CA ALA A 566 20.06 -4.81 -2.35
C ALA A 566 21.28 -5.56 -1.75
N ALA A 567 21.44 -5.51 -0.42
CA ALA A 567 22.39 -6.32 0.35
C ALA A 567 21.94 -7.78 0.53
N SER A 568 21.59 -8.47 -0.57
CA SER A 568 21.30 -9.92 -0.57
C SER A 568 22.60 -10.72 -0.35
N ALA A 569 22.84 -11.18 0.89
CA ALA A 569 24.11 -11.82 1.25
C ALA A 569 24.23 -13.24 0.66
N VAL A 570 24.91 -13.35 -0.48
CA VAL A 570 25.19 -14.62 -1.19
C VAL A 570 25.79 -15.68 -0.26
N ALA A 571 25.05 -16.76 -0.05
CA ALA A 571 25.48 -17.89 0.78
C ALA A 571 26.18 -18.97 -0.05
N PHE A 572 27.48 -19.18 0.19
CA PHE A 572 28.28 -20.19 -0.50
C PHE A 572 28.22 -21.56 0.19
N ASN A 573 28.10 -22.64 -0.59
CA ASN A 573 28.20 -24.01 -0.08
C ASN A 573 29.63 -24.41 0.39
N THR A 574 30.66 -23.62 0.08
CA THR A 574 32.07 -23.93 0.33
C THR A 574 32.94 -22.70 0.58
N GLN A 575 33.84 -22.76 1.58
CA GLN A 575 34.84 -21.71 1.87
C GLN A 575 35.97 -21.58 0.82
N ASN A 576 35.98 -22.39 -0.24
CA ASN A 576 36.95 -22.34 -1.34
C ASN A 576 36.20 -22.69 -2.63
N LEU A 577 36.37 -21.89 -3.68
CA LEU A 577 35.81 -22.19 -5.00
C LEU A 577 36.36 -23.53 -5.52
N LYS A 578 35.45 -24.38 -5.97
CA LYS A 578 35.72 -25.69 -6.55
C LYS A 578 34.77 -25.94 -7.72
N ASN A 579 35.07 -26.95 -8.53
CA ASN A 579 34.07 -27.50 -9.43
C ASN A 579 32.87 -28.00 -8.60
N ASN A 580 31.65 -27.60 -8.97
CA ASN A 580 30.41 -27.75 -8.19
C ASN A 580 30.34 -26.94 -6.87
N SER A 581 31.04 -25.81 -6.75
CA SER A 581 30.59 -24.75 -5.84
C SER A 581 29.22 -24.23 -6.29
N VAL A 582 28.39 -23.81 -5.33
CA VAL A 582 27.00 -23.36 -5.56
C VAL A 582 26.75 -22.12 -4.70
N VAL A 583 26.09 -21.14 -5.31
CA VAL A 583 25.58 -19.94 -4.67
C VAL A 583 24.10 -20.13 -4.36
N PHE A 584 23.69 -19.89 -3.12
CA PHE A 584 22.28 -19.76 -2.77
C PHE A 584 21.89 -18.29 -2.74
N ARG A 585 20.68 -18.01 -3.22
CA ARG A 585 20.04 -16.68 -3.18
C ARG A 585 18.57 -16.82 -2.82
N ALA A 586 18.13 -16.05 -1.84
CA ALA A 586 16.75 -15.89 -1.45
C ALA A 586 16.12 -14.68 -2.16
N PHE A 587 14.84 -14.79 -2.50
CA PHE A 587 13.98 -13.71 -2.96
C PHE A 587 12.73 -13.67 -2.09
N PHE A 588 12.18 -12.48 -1.85
CA PHE A 588 10.94 -12.30 -1.11
C PHE A 588 10.16 -11.10 -1.65
N ASP A 589 8.83 -11.19 -1.65
CA ASP A 589 7.94 -10.05 -1.89
C ASP A 589 7.16 -9.75 -0.60
N THR A 590 7.30 -8.52 -0.07
CA THR A 590 6.66 -8.12 1.20
C THR A 590 5.17 -7.81 1.08
N VAL A 591 4.66 -7.56 -0.13
CA VAL A 591 3.24 -7.23 -0.34
C VAL A 591 2.40 -8.50 -0.33
N ASP A 592 2.90 -9.52 -1.01
CA ASP A 592 2.22 -10.80 -1.24
C ASP A 592 2.74 -11.90 -0.29
N ASN A 593 3.83 -11.63 0.44
CA ASN A 593 4.48 -12.52 1.41
C ASN A 593 4.95 -13.86 0.80
N THR A 594 5.29 -13.81 -0.49
CA THR A 594 5.88 -14.91 -1.27
C THR A 594 7.41 -14.84 -1.25
N GLY A 595 8.06 -15.89 -1.72
CA GLY A 595 9.52 -15.93 -1.85
C GLY A 595 10.02 -17.29 -2.34
N ASP A 596 11.30 -17.33 -2.72
CA ASP A 596 11.99 -18.55 -3.14
C ASP A 596 13.44 -18.54 -2.63
N LEU A 597 14.06 -19.72 -2.58
CA LEU A 597 15.48 -19.91 -2.34
C LEU A 597 16.03 -20.74 -3.51
N VAL A 598 16.76 -20.08 -4.40
CA VAL A 598 17.34 -20.71 -5.59
C VAL A 598 18.80 -21.08 -5.37
N ALA A 599 19.25 -22.09 -6.11
CA ALA A 599 20.65 -22.48 -6.20
C ALA A 599 21.21 -22.16 -7.60
N LEU A 600 22.20 -21.27 -7.69
CA LEU A 600 22.86 -20.88 -8.93
C LEU A 600 24.25 -21.52 -9.04
N PRO A 601 24.69 -21.89 -10.26
CA PRO A 601 26.05 -22.32 -10.50
C PRO A 601 27.00 -21.12 -10.47
N ILE A 602 28.23 -21.36 -10.04
CA ILE A 602 29.33 -20.39 -10.14
C ILE A 602 30.42 -20.96 -11.05
N ASP A 603 30.91 -20.14 -11.99
CA ASP A 603 32.05 -20.50 -12.81
C ASP A 603 33.32 -20.56 -11.93
N SER A 604 33.82 -21.77 -11.71
CA SER A 604 35.01 -22.03 -10.88
C SER A 604 36.33 -21.47 -11.44
N ALA A 605 36.35 -20.94 -12.68
CA ALA A 605 37.50 -20.31 -13.31
C ALA A 605 37.43 -18.77 -13.33
N THR A 606 36.24 -18.17 -13.43
CA THR A 606 36.06 -16.70 -13.44
C THR A 606 35.50 -16.11 -12.14
N GLY A 607 34.87 -16.94 -11.30
CA GLY A 607 34.17 -16.50 -10.09
C GLY A 607 32.79 -15.89 -10.33
N VAL A 608 32.33 -15.82 -11.59
CA VAL A 608 31.03 -15.25 -11.95
C VAL A 608 29.92 -16.24 -11.64
N VAL A 609 28.85 -15.76 -10.99
CA VAL A 609 27.60 -16.51 -10.79
C VAL A 609 26.76 -16.39 -12.05
N ASP A 610 26.27 -17.50 -12.60
CA ASP A 610 25.28 -17.43 -13.68
C ASP A 610 23.93 -17.02 -13.09
N THR A 611 23.37 -15.92 -13.61
CA THR A 611 22.07 -15.37 -13.24
C THR A 611 21.10 -15.36 -14.43
N SER A 612 21.46 -16.04 -15.52
CA SER A 612 20.61 -16.20 -16.71
C SER A 612 19.33 -16.96 -16.35
N ALA A 613 18.18 -16.54 -16.87
CA ALA A 613 16.92 -17.22 -16.60
C ALA A 613 16.96 -18.69 -17.07
N GLY A 614 16.69 -19.64 -16.18
CA GLY A 614 16.82 -21.08 -16.43
C GLY A 614 18.20 -21.67 -16.13
N SER A 615 19.10 -20.90 -15.50
CA SER A 615 20.38 -21.41 -14.96
C SER A 615 20.25 -22.04 -13.57
N GLU A 616 19.09 -21.95 -12.93
CA GLU A 616 18.82 -22.45 -11.58
C GLU A 616 19.00 -23.98 -11.49
N LEU A 617 19.92 -24.41 -10.62
CA LEU A 617 20.14 -25.83 -10.31
C LEU A 617 18.96 -26.44 -9.54
N TRP A 618 18.29 -25.64 -8.71
CA TRP A 618 16.99 -25.93 -8.11
C TRP A 618 16.34 -24.66 -7.51
N SER A 619 15.02 -24.70 -7.34
CA SER A 619 14.17 -23.73 -6.63
C SER A 619 13.52 -24.41 -5.41
N ALA A 620 13.33 -23.68 -4.32
CA ALA A 620 12.63 -24.15 -3.13
C ALA A 620 11.12 -24.18 -3.36
N ALA A 621 10.57 -23.12 -3.95
CA ALA A 621 9.15 -22.99 -4.28
C ALA A 621 8.67 -24.19 -5.12
N VAL A 622 9.31 -24.46 -6.27
CA VAL A 622 8.97 -25.59 -7.15
C VAL A 622 9.00 -26.95 -6.42
N GLN A 623 9.94 -27.13 -5.48
CA GLN A 623 10.05 -28.35 -4.66
C GLN A 623 9.06 -28.44 -3.48
N LEU A 624 8.49 -27.32 -3.07
CA LEU A 624 7.44 -27.25 -2.05
C LEU A 624 6.07 -27.39 -2.68
N ASP A 625 5.81 -26.70 -3.80
CA ASP A 625 4.56 -26.74 -4.55
C ASP A 625 4.26 -28.14 -5.10
N SER A 626 5.28 -28.84 -5.59
CA SER A 626 5.18 -30.25 -6.02
C SER A 626 4.79 -31.25 -4.92
N LYS A 627 4.70 -30.81 -3.66
CA LYS A 627 4.24 -31.60 -2.49
C LYS A 627 2.82 -31.22 -2.05
N ILE A 628 2.15 -30.32 -2.77
CA ILE A 628 0.80 -29.82 -2.50
C ILE A 628 -0.13 -30.27 -3.62
N SER A 629 -1.39 -30.50 -3.26
CA SER A 629 -2.52 -30.64 -4.16
C SER A 629 -3.79 -30.22 -3.43
N THR A 630 -4.90 -30.01 -4.14
CA THR A 630 -6.21 -29.66 -3.57
C THR A 630 -6.78 -30.70 -2.58
N THR A 631 -6.16 -31.89 -2.48
CA THR A 631 -6.61 -32.97 -1.58
C THR A 631 -5.52 -33.57 -0.69
N ALA A 632 -4.26 -33.12 -0.81
CA ALA A 632 -3.15 -33.67 -0.03
C ALA A 632 -1.96 -32.70 0.07
N ASP A 633 -1.39 -32.60 1.27
CA ASP A 633 -0.14 -31.91 1.56
C ASP A 633 0.87 -32.91 2.16
N THR A 634 1.99 -33.13 1.48
CA THR A 634 3.05 -34.07 1.91
C THR A 634 4.24 -33.37 2.57
N ARG A 635 4.18 -32.07 2.87
CA ARG A 635 5.28 -31.34 3.52
C ARG A 635 5.27 -31.56 5.03
N THR A 636 6.45 -31.85 5.60
CA THR A 636 6.65 -31.92 7.06
C THR A 636 6.80 -30.51 7.64
N ILE A 637 5.68 -29.81 7.80
CA ILE A 637 5.66 -28.46 8.39
C ILE A 637 5.62 -28.56 9.93
N ILE A 638 6.60 -27.96 10.59
CA ILE A 638 6.83 -28.02 12.04
C ILE A 638 6.78 -26.60 12.60
N THR A 639 6.18 -26.45 13.79
CA THR A 639 6.34 -25.26 14.63
C THR A 639 6.86 -25.68 16.01
N TYR A 640 7.06 -24.74 16.93
CA TYR A 640 7.42 -25.06 18.31
C TYR A 640 6.23 -24.87 19.26
N ASN A 641 6.25 -25.61 20.36
CA ASN A 641 5.43 -25.37 21.54
C ASN A 641 6.38 -25.03 22.69
N ASP A 642 6.30 -23.80 23.19
CA ASP A 642 6.94 -23.37 24.43
C ASP A 642 5.90 -23.35 25.56
N ASN A 643 6.12 -24.19 26.56
CA ASN A 643 5.28 -24.28 27.76
C ASN A 643 5.98 -23.63 28.99
N GLY A 644 6.99 -22.78 28.78
CA GLY A 644 7.77 -22.10 29.83
C GLY A 644 8.77 -22.99 30.59
N ALA A 645 8.80 -24.30 30.31
CA ALA A 645 9.71 -25.28 30.91
C ALA A 645 10.60 -26.00 29.87
N SER A 646 10.07 -26.19 28.65
CA SER A 646 10.76 -26.78 27.50
C SER A 646 10.12 -26.26 26.21
N SER A 647 10.93 -25.87 25.25
CA SER A 647 10.51 -25.67 23.85
C SER A 647 10.64 -26.99 23.10
N VAL A 648 9.55 -27.48 22.50
CA VAL A 648 9.52 -28.74 21.74
C VAL A 648 8.93 -28.55 20.35
N GLY A 649 9.51 -29.22 19.34
CA GLY A 649 8.96 -29.23 17.98
C GLY A 649 7.65 -30.02 17.93
N ILE A 650 6.62 -29.45 17.31
CA ILE A 650 5.29 -30.03 17.10
C ILE A 650 4.85 -29.88 15.63
N PRO A 651 3.97 -30.74 15.10
CA PRO A 651 3.37 -30.52 13.79
C PRO A 651 2.66 -29.17 13.72
N PHE A 652 2.84 -28.41 12.62
CA PHE A 652 2.08 -27.20 12.36
C PHE A 652 0.69 -27.56 11.82
N GLN A 653 -0.14 -28.15 12.69
CA GLN A 653 -1.48 -28.68 12.41
C GLN A 653 -2.41 -28.30 13.57
N TRP A 654 -3.68 -27.99 13.27
CA TRP A 654 -4.58 -27.33 14.23
C TRP A 654 -4.71 -28.07 15.57
N SER A 655 -4.82 -29.40 15.53
CA SER A 655 -4.91 -30.29 16.68
C SER A 655 -3.64 -30.38 17.54
N SER A 656 -2.49 -29.93 17.03
CA SER A 656 -1.19 -29.93 17.73
C SER A 656 -0.87 -28.58 18.38
N LEU A 657 -1.54 -27.50 17.97
CA LEU A 657 -1.30 -26.15 18.47
C LEU A 657 -1.84 -25.91 19.88
N THR A 658 -1.20 -25.03 20.65
CA THR A 658 -1.61 -24.74 22.04
C THR A 658 -2.98 -24.06 22.13
N THR A 659 -3.74 -24.47 23.16
CA THR A 659 -5.10 -24.03 23.47
C THR A 659 -5.13 -23.02 24.63
N GLY A 660 -6.29 -22.42 24.88
CA GLY A 660 -6.47 -21.39 25.91
C GLY A 660 -6.07 -19.99 25.43
N ALA A 661 -6.41 -18.95 26.21
CA ALA A 661 -6.41 -17.55 25.75
C ALA A 661 -5.08 -17.05 25.15
N SER A 662 -3.93 -17.47 25.71
CA SER A 662 -2.60 -17.10 25.21
C SER A 662 -2.04 -18.06 24.15
N GLY A 663 -2.75 -19.17 23.87
CA GLY A 663 -2.32 -20.26 23.01
C GLY A 663 -2.37 -19.92 21.51
N GLN A 664 -1.63 -20.69 20.73
CA GLN A 664 -1.53 -20.56 19.27
C GLN A 664 -2.89 -20.60 18.57
N GLN A 665 -3.82 -21.46 19.02
CA GLN A 665 -5.18 -21.49 18.47
C GLN A 665 -5.94 -20.17 18.72
N SER A 666 -5.84 -19.58 19.90
CA SER A 666 -6.49 -18.31 20.22
C SER A 666 -5.86 -17.15 19.43
N LYS A 667 -4.53 -17.14 19.26
CA LYS A 667 -3.84 -16.16 18.40
C LYS A 667 -4.29 -16.25 16.94
N LEU A 668 -4.39 -17.45 16.36
CA LEU A 668 -4.86 -17.63 14.98
C LEU A 668 -6.34 -17.26 14.78
N ASN A 669 -7.18 -17.40 15.82
CA ASN A 669 -8.55 -16.88 15.80
C ASN A 669 -8.63 -15.34 15.90
N SER A 670 -7.52 -14.66 16.22
CA SER A 670 -7.47 -13.21 16.47
C SER A 670 -6.80 -12.44 15.31
N PRO A 671 -7.22 -11.20 15.04
CA PRO A 671 -8.53 -10.65 15.42
C PRO A 671 -9.66 -11.43 14.73
N ALA A 672 -10.88 -11.31 15.24
CA ALA A 672 -12.07 -11.69 14.47
C ALA A 672 -12.22 -10.77 13.25
N VAL A 673 -12.99 -11.18 12.25
CA VAL A 673 -13.36 -10.32 11.11
C VAL A 673 -14.85 -9.96 11.27
N GLY A 674 -15.21 -8.71 10.96
CA GLY A 674 -16.60 -8.28 10.88
C GLY A 674 -17.37 -8.99 9.77
N ASN A 675 -18.70 -8.97 9.86
CA ASN A 675 -19.63 -9.37 8.80
C ASN A 675 -19.34 -10.72 8.12
N TYR A 676 -18.97 -11.75 8.89
CA TYR A 676 -18.88 -13.10 8.34
C TYR A 676 -20.23 -13.61 7.82
N PRO A 677 -20.27 -14.31 6.67
CA PRO A 677 -21.47 -15.00 6.21
C PRO A 677 -22.01 -15.94 7.31
N ALA A 678 -23.29 -15.81 7.62
CA ALA A 678 -23.95 -16.54 8.72
C ALA A 678 -23.94 -18.07 8.59
N THR A 679 -23.52 -18.59 7.43
CA THR A 679 -23.29 -20.01 7.14
C THR A 679 -21.98 -20.54 7.72
N ARG A 680 -21.00 -19.68 8.05
CA ARG A 680 -19.70 -20.11 8.59
C ARG A 680 -19.85 -20.65 10.01
N THR A 681 -19.37 -21.87 10.24
CA THR A 681 -19.34 -22.50 11.58
C THR A 681 -17.95 -23.05 11.88
N GLY A 682 -17.42 -22.73 13.07
CA GLY A 682 -16.09 -23.20 13.54
C GLY A 682 -15.06 -22.07 13.73
N PRO A 683 -13.86 -22.41 14.26
CA PRO A 683 -12.82 -21.44 14.60
C PRO A 683 -12.04 -20.96 13.36
N LEU A 684 -12.06 -19.64 13.12
CA LEU A 684 -11.34 -18.95 12.04
C LEU A 684 -9.86 -19.36 11.93
N GLY A 685 -9.24 -19.59 13.08
CA GLY A 685 -7.83 -19.93 13.19
C GLY A 685 -7.45 -21.26 12.53
N LYS A 686 -8.40 -22.20 12.37
CA LYS A 686 -8.13 -23.45 11.65
C LYS A 686 -7.93 -23.17 10.16
N ASP A 687 -8.84 -22.42 9.55
CA ASP A 687 -8.81 -22.19 8.11
C ASP A 687 -7.69 -21.21 7.75
N ARG A 688 -7.40 -20.23 8.62
CA ARG A 688 -6.17 -19.43 8.58
C ARG A 688 -4.90 -20.28 8.69
N LEU A 689 -4.91 -21.37 9.49
CA LEU A 689 -3.75 -22.27 9.58
C LEU A 689 -3.56 -23.06 8.29
N GLU A 690 -4.62 -23.63 7.70
CA GLU A 690 -4.47 -24.36 6.44
C GLU A 690 -4.07 -23.43 5.28
N TYR A 691 -4.53 -22.17 5.27
CA TYR A 691 -4.03 -21.12 4.38
C TYR A 691 -2.55 -20.80 4.61
N LEU A 692 -2.11 -20.60 5.87
CA LEU A 692 -0.69 -20.39 6.22
C LEU A 692 0.19 -21.63 5.94
N ARG A 693 -0.41 -22.82 5.87
CA ARG A 693 0.25 -24.02 5.36
C ARG A 693 0.34 -24.00 3.84
N GLY A 694 -0.48 -23.23 3.12
CA GLY A 694 -0.53 -23.22 1.65
C GLY A 694 -1.47 -24.28 1.06
N GLN A 695 -2.51 -24.70 1.79
CA GLN A 695 -3.69 -25.30 1.15
C GLN A 695 -4.56 -24.14 0.66
N SER A 696 -4.81 -24.10 -0.66
CA SER A 696 -5.68 -23.09 -1.29
C SER A 696 -7.12 -23.19 -0.79
N GLN A 697 -7.85 -22.08 -0.93
CA GLN A 697 -9.28 -21.98 -0.59
C GLN A 697 -10.15 -22.85 -1.52
#